data_AF-A0A975ICY3-F1
#
_entry.id   AF-A0A975ICY3-F1
#
_cell.length_a   1.000
_cell.length_b   1.000
_cell.length_c   1.000
_cell.angle_alpha   90.00
_cell.angle_beta   90.00
_cell.angle_gamma   90.00
#
_symmetry.space_group_name_H-M   'P 1'
#
loop_
_entity.id
_entity.type
_entity.pdbx_description
1 polymer ?
#
loop_
_entity_poly.entity_id
_entity_poly.type
_entity_poly.pdbx_seq_one_letter_code
_entity_poly.pdbx_strand_id
1 'polypeptide(L)'
;MIGVKKYCFIFILFFSVSFVRGNTQESAHKNENSNINGFMPQTLYISTLTQAFCKGFEFSVYDGKIWTKKPEQKEWSLFLGTGVPYNPKTPQLAGKDWFAPAASIKQIAADGDAVFAFDDKDLMYRCYTQDYTADRPFEWLNNFGWPQKQILKKDARFLKARSWGIGVRRKDVLWYTDRYGNEHHYGTMGLETIYFLSENGQEIRFTDSGLPAAFSKTILGPERGSFISENMSVSGSTLFLINGAGEMYTRLIDYDTMGCDPMFFKYTYNDEKYKYSGTDYRSNYTPWGLPNEDWKKQPDIPLTGRARLSKYISIIQNGRGNSARELRVAGLSPEGKTGFYHKQIDESDWKFTSAALHLEQTSFLPYADQKNSTDKSIRASLRGNKHEFSYVGHIYKGDKKIDGFTCRIPDFTLTTEGSCSFIIYDKKTQKKKRALFYPLEIWTYITQDDPGFDGTTRNFFITPEFSQELLEDQEKRSAEQANQKDMMTLPPVSEPSGLGASPADFGMHSVIMSDASSPLLPGASANTGQNPSLTDIFREIFDGTNKKLYAFTAHATTDYIEIDCKNSMDYNIFLTKEETDLSPAEYKTNIYFKHPLVENSVKESELLLPLNKTYTVFDAPEIYKKIQNNKEQIQKLSSDEEIFQAYSRNATRSRWGYSLVDFLTTITLLNKIDFPKIKTLTSYGNTIMTTNAASMQSLAEYRSFIYPFITRLIQKRIEVYDKLLKDILQGKTGRIDPRLKNSYFEYFEEAGLPPKQEGYSPLMSAKATIERYPDIPLYAGMQLSINTKNDSLIILIEIPDLINAIFTQQKDNIRCYATLRSMTENKDKTKMEKRLKEFIKNGGYFSWDGSAITIYASDKKTVLFEGLSAHER
;
A
#
# COMPACT_ATOMS: atom_id res chain seq x y z
N MET A 1 -33.55 -54.74 14.67
CA MET A 1 -33.50 -56.20 14.45
C MET A 1 -32.63 -56.42 13.22
N ILE A 2 -31.40 -56.95 13.37
CA ILE A 2 -31.02 -58.35 13.05
C ILE A 2 -31.46 -58.67 11.60
N GLY A 3 -30.63 -58.75 10.55
CA GLY A 3 -29.22 -59.12 10.43
C GLY A 3 -29.11 -60.60 10.08
N VAL A 4 -28.95 -60.97 8.79
CA VAL A 4 -28.37 -62.29 8.39
C VAL A 4 -27.65 -62.19 7.03
N LYS A 5 -26.38 -62.61 7.06
CA LYS A 5 -25.44 -62.90 5.96
C LYS A 5 -25.63 -64.31 5.39
N LYS A 6 -25.20 -64.55 4.15
CA LYS A 6 -24.29 -65.65 3.69
C LYS A 6 -24.12 -65.57 2.15
N TYR A 7 -22.96 -65.15 1.63
CA TYR A 7 -21.73 -65.92 1.33
C TYR A 7 -21.84 -66.91 0.15
N CYS A 8 -21.10 -66.61 -0.92
CA CYS A 8 -20.40 -67.57 -1.77
C CYS A 8 -19.03 -66.99 -2.17
N PHE A 9 -18.03 -67.87 -2.22
CA PHE A 9 -16.59 -67.62 -2.10
C PHE A 9 -15.88 -67.82 -3.46
N ILE A 10 -14.83 -67.01 -3.70
CA ILE A 10 -13.56 -67.29 -4.42
C ILE A 10 -13.57 -67.57 -5.94
N PHE A 11 -12.92 -66.69 -6.72
CA PHE A 11 -11.53 -66.91 -7.18
C PHE A 11 -10.84 -65.58 -7.56
N ILE A 12 -9.67 -65.38 -6.96
CA ILE A 12 -8.77 -64.23 -7.10
C ILE A 12 -7.65 -64.62 -8.07
N LEU A 13 -7.35 -63.77 -9.04
CA LEU A 13 -6.07 -63.73 -9.76
C LEU A 13 -5.62 -62.26 -9.80
N PHE A 14 -4.77 -61.90 -8.84
CA PHE A 14 -4.08 -60.61 -8.82
C PHE A 14 -2.94 -60.64 -9.84
N PHE A 15 -3.04 -59.82 -10.88
CA PHE A 15 -1.87 -59.35 -11.60
C PHE A 15 -1.21 -58.24 -10.77
N SER A 16 0.05 -58.47 -10.44
CA SER A 16 0.98 -57.55 -9.81
C SER A 16 1.19 -56.31 -10.69
N VAL A 17 0.61 -55.18 -10.28
CA VAL A 17 1.08 -53.85 -10.65
C VAL A 17 1.61 -53.19 -9.38
N SER A 18 2.92 -53.00 -9.36
CA SER A 18 3.63 -52.29 -8.30
C SER A 18 3.09 -50.88 -8.15
N PHE A 19 2.19 -50.67 -7.19
CA PHE A 19 1.90 -49.35 -6.68
C PHE A 19 3.12 -48.88 -5.90
N VAL A 20 3.93 -48.03 -6.53
CA VAL A 20 4.87 -47.16 -5.84
C VAL A 20 4.04 -46.34 -4.85
N ARG A 21 4.09 -46.72 -3.57
CA ARG A 21 3.72 -45.84 -2.45
C ARG A 21 4.66 -44.64 -2.53
N GLY A 22 4.21 -43.57 -3.18
CA GLY A 22 4.87 -42.28 -3.11
C GLY A 22 4.91 -41.83 -1.64
N ASN A 23 6.12 -41.60 -1.15
CA ASN A 23 6.43 -41.13 0.20
C ASN A 23 5.56 -39.92 0.62
N THR A 24 4.58 -40.15 1.50
CA THR A 24 3.93 -39.09 2.28
C THR A 24 4.52 -38.94 3.69
N GLN A 25 5.59 -39.69 4.01
CA GLN A 25 6.37 -39.53 5.26
C GLN A 25 7.52 -38.53 5.16
N GLU A 26 7.88 -38.04 3.97
CA GLU A 26 9.03 -37.15 3.78
C GLU A 26 8.76 -35.67 4.15
N SER A 27 7.51 -35.26 4.38
CA SER A 27 7.18 -33.85 4.63
C SER A 27 7.10 -33.46 6.12
N ALA A 28 6.99 -34.42 7.05
CA ALA A 28 6.94 -34.13 8.48
C ALA A 28 8.33 -34.03 9.14
N HIS A 29 9.33 -34.75 8.62
CA HIS A 29 10.67 -34.80 9.20
C HIS A 29 11.57 -33.57 8.92
N LYS A 30 11.20 -32.67 8.01
CA LYS A 30 12.05 -31.52 7.64
C LYS A 30 12.07 -30.35 8.64
N ASN A 31 11.18 -30.32 9.63
CA ASN A 31 11.13 -29.23 10.62
C ASN A 31 11.93 -29.47 11.90
N GLU A 32 12.60 -30.63 12.04
CA GLU A 32 13.52 -30.90 13.16
C GLU A 32 14.72 -29.92 13.20
N ASN A 33 15.08 -29.33 12.05
CA ASN A 33 16.17 -28.36 11.89
C ASN A 33 15.98 -27.02 12.64
N SER A 34 14.82 -26.78 13.26
CA SER A 34 14.57 -25.59 14.09
C SER A 34 14.56 -25.91 15.59
N ASN A 35 14.79 -27.16 15.98
CA ASN A 35 14.79 -27.57 17.38
C ASN A 35 16.17 -27.43 18.02
N ILE A 36 16.69 -26.21 18.09
CA ILE A 36 18.06 -25.98 18.57
C ILE A 36 18.19 -26.11 20.09
N ASN A 37 17.10 -26.00 20.84
CA ASN A 37 17.14 -26.17 22.30
C ASN A 37 17.13 -27.66 22.70
N GLY A 38 16.96 -28.58 21.74
CA GLY A 38 16.88 -30.02 21.95
C GLY A 38 15.44 -30.54 22.03
N PHE A 39 15.26 -31.85 21.86
CA PHE A 39 13.94 -32.48 21.92
C PHE A 39 13.34 -32.38 23.33
N MET A 40 12.17 -31.73 23.44
CA MET A 40 11.43 -31.55 24.71
C MET A 40 12.35 -31.13 25.87
N PRO A 41 13.03 -29.98 25.76
CA PRO A 41 14.11 -29.64 26.66
C PRO A 41 13.58 -29.23 28.03
N GLN A 42 14.46 -29.21 29.03
CA GLN A 42 14.12 -28.70 30.36
C GLN A 42 13.86 -27.19 30.35
N THR A 43 14.52 -26.45 29.46
CA THR A 43 14.40 -25.00 29.34
C THR A 43 14.58 -24.59 27.88
N LEU A 44 13.78 -23.63 27.43
CA LEU A 44 13.99 -22.96 26.15
C LEU A 44 14.82 -21.69 26.36
N TYR A 45 15.95 -21.59 25.64
CA TYR A 45 16.84 -20.43 25.70
C TYR A 45 16.64 -19.48 24.51
N ILE A 46 16.32 -20.04 23.34
CA ILE A 46 16.22 -19.31 22.07
C ILE A 46 14.92 -19.71 21.38
N SER A 47 14.11 -18.73 21.00
CA SER A 47 12.91 -18.95 20.20
C SER A 47 13.26 -19.26 18.74
N THR A 48 12.53 -20.19 18.15
CA THR A 48 12.59 -20.61 16.75
C THR A 48 11.18 -20.77 16.20
N LEU A 49 11.03 -21.13 14.93
CA LEU A 49 9.71 -21.35 14.32
C LEU A 49 8.96 -22.55 14.92
N THR A 50 9.63 -23.41 15.68
CA THR A 50 9.03 -24.61 16.30
C THR A 50 9.15 -24.62 17.82
N GLN A 51 9.85 -23.66 18.42
CA GLN A 51 10.01 -23.54 19.87
C GLN A 51 9.85 -22.08 20.27
N ALA A 52 8.91 -21.78 21.15
CA ALA A 52 8.66 -20.41 21.58
C ALA A 52 8.31 -20.41 23.06
N PHE A 53 8.44 -19.27 23.70
CA PHE A 53 8.03 -19.09 25.08
C PHE A 53 7.44 -17.70 25.25
N CYS A 54 6.49 -17.59 26.16
CA CYS A 54 5.93 -16.33 26.60
C CYS A 54 5.77 -16.38 28.12
N LYS A 55 5.08 -15.41 28.71
CA LYS A 55 4.98 -15.31 30.16
C LYS A 55 4.27 -16.53 30.76
N GLY A 56 5.04 -17.33 31.50
CA GLY A 56 4.56 -18.49 32.26
C GLY A 56 4.44 -19.78 31.45
N PHE A 57 4.78 -19.79 30.16
CA PHE A 57 4.65 -20.96 29.30
C PHE A 57 5.79 -21.10 28.29
N GLU A 58 6.23 -22.33 28.09
CA GLU A 58 7.09 -22.76 27.00
C GLU A 58 6.30 -23.66 26.04
N PHE A 59 6.61 -23.57 24.75
CA PHE A 59 5.93 -24.27 23.68
C PHE A 59 6.93 -24.94 22.74
N SER A 60 6.62 -26.16 22.30
CA SER A 60 7.42 -26.90 21.31
C SER A 60 6.49 -27.62 20.34
N VAL A 61 6.74 -27.48 19.04
CA VAL A 61 6.06 -28.24 17.99
C VAL A 61 6.78 -29.56 17.80
N TYR A 62 6.05 -30.67 17.94
CA TYR A 62 6.54 -32.01 17.68
C TYR A 62 5.42 -32.90 17.15
N ASP A 63 5.71 -33.67 16.09
CA ASP A 63 4.73 -34.52 15.38
C ASP A 63 3.47 -33.74 14.98
N GLY A 64 3.66 -32.52 14.47
CA GLY A 64 2.56 -31.64 14.07
C GLY A 64 1.69 -31.13 15.22
N LYS A 65 2.11 -31.26 16.49
CA LYS A 65 1.35 -30.83 17.66
C LYS A 65 2.16 -29.86 18.53
N ILE A 66 1.47 -28.92 19.15
CA ILE A 66 2.00 -28.00 20.14
C ILE A 66 1.97 -28.68 21.50
N TRP A 67 3.16 -28.84 22.06
CA TRP A 67 3.38 -29.26 23.44
C TRP A 67 3.67 -28.03 24.28
N THR A 68 3.23 -28.05 25.53
CA THR A 68 3.44 -26.96 26.48
C THR A 68 3.92 -27.49 27.82
N LYS A 69 4.64 -26.63 28.53
CA LYS A 69 4.91 -26.76 29.97
C LYS A 69 5.07 -25.37 30.58
N LYS A 70 4.95 -25.29 31.91
CA LYS A 70 5.43 -24.11 32.64
C LYS A 70 6.96 -24.20 32.83
N PRO A 71 7.68 -23.07 32.98
CA PRO A 71 9.14 -23.08 33.17
C PRO A 71 9.62 -23.98 34.31
N GLU A 72 8.88 -24.04 35.42
CA GLU A 72 9.18 -24.86 36.59
C GLU A 72 8.85 -26.35 36.43
N GLN A 73 8.13 -26.74 35.38
CA GLN A 73 7.73 -28.11 35.12
C GLN A 73 8.77 -28.83 34.25
N LYS A 74 8.94 -30.13 34.49
CA LYS A 74 9.81 -31.00 33.69
C LYS A 74 9.08 -31.70 32.55
N GLU A 75 7.80 -32.01 32.76
CA GLU A 75 7.01 -32.79 31.82
C GLU A 75 6.28 -31.89 30.82
N TRP A 76 6.33 -32.27 29.55
CA TRP A 76 5.61 -31.63 28.47
C TRP A 76 4.23 -32.30 28.30
N SER A 77 3.20 -31.50 28.02
CA SER A 77 1.84 -31.98 27.78
C SER A 77 1.27 -31.36 26.51
N LEU A 78 0.25 -31.99 25.91
CA LEU A 78 -0.42 -31.42 24.74
C LEU A 78 -1.13 -30.12 25.12
N PHE A 79 -0.84 -29.04 24.40
CA PHE A 79 -1.48 -27.75 24.65
C PHE A 79 -3.00 -27.86 24.39
N LEU A 80 -3.80 -27.47 25.38
CA LEU A 80 -5.26 -27.63 25.41
C LEU A 80 -5.72 -29.09 25.15
N GLY A 81 -4.92 -30.08 25.55
CA GLY A 81 -5.25 -31.51 25.48
C GLY A 81 -5.12 -32.15 24.10
N THR A 82 -5.19 -31.38 23.01
CA THR A 82 -5.08 -31.90 21.64
C THR A 82 -3.74 -31.58 20.98
N GLY A 83 -3.11 -30.47 21.37
CA GLY A 83 -1.92 -29.91 20.72
C GLY A 83 -2.17 -29.32 19.33
N VAL A 84 -3.41 -29.30 18.84
CA VAL A 84 -3.79 -28.66 17.57
C VAL A 84 -4.96 -27.71 17.78
N PRO A 85 -5.03 -26.57 17.07
CA PRO A 85 -6.18 -25.70 17.11
C PRO A 85 -7.49 -26.43 16.81
N TYR A 86 -8.47 -26.26 17.67
CA TYR A 86 -9.83 -26.77 17.51
C TYR A 86 -10.83 -25.81 18.12
N ASN A 87 -12.06 -25.79 17.61
CA ASN A 87 -13.16 -25.07 18.24
C ASN A 87 -13.92 -26.05 19.15
N PRO A 88 -14.05 -25.78 20.47
CA PRO A 88 -14.78 -26.66 21.38
C PRO A 88 -16.29 -26.66 21.15
N LYS A 89 -16.81 -25.66 20.41
CA LYS A 89 -18.24 -25.51 20.08
C LYS A 89 -18.55 -26.16 18.73
N THR A 90 -19.77 -26.68 18.59
CA THR A 90 -20.29 -27.19 17.31
C THR A 90 -20.47 -26.06 16.29
N PRO A 91 -20.54 -26.35 14.97
CA PRO A 91 -20.81 -25.34 13.95
C PRO A 91 -22.06 -24.49 14.23
N GLN A 92 -23.09 -25.12 14.79
CA GLN A 92 -24.35 -24.45 15.12
C GLN A 92 -24.20 -23.45 16.28
N LEU A 93 -23.34 -23.73 17.25
CA LEU A 93 -23.13 -22.88 18.42
C LEU A 93 -22.07 -21.79 18.18
N ALA A 94 -21.05 -22.07 17.36
CA ALA A 94 -19.99 -21.11 17.05
C ALA A 94 -20.36 -20.16 15.90
N GLY A 95 -21.28 -20.55 15.00
CA GLY A 95 -21.70 -19.71 13.88
C GLY A 95 -20.52 -19.29 13.01
N LYS A 96 -20.31 -17.98 12.87
CA LYS A 96 -19.22 -17.42 12.03
C LYS A 96 -17.81 -17.64 12.61
N ASP A 97 -17.69 -17.95 13.89
CA ASP A 97 -16.41 -18.21 14.55
C ASP A 97 -16.01 -19.70 14.49
N TRP A 98 -16.81 -20.53 13.83
CA TRP A 98 -16.50 -21.95 13.70
C TRP A 98 -15.36 -22.22 12.73
N PHE A 99 -14.49 -23.16 13.08
CA PHE A 99 -13.47 -23.70 12.19
C PHE A 99 -13.22 -25.18 12.46
N ALA A 100 -12.82 -25.89 11.40
CA ALA A 100 -12.42 -27.29 11.51
C ALA A 100 -11.08 -27.41 12.26
N PRO A 101 -10.88 -28.47 13.07
CA PRO A 101 -9.59 -28.71 13.71
C PRO A 101 -8.45 -28.78 12.69
N ALA A 102 -7.31 -28.19 13.04
CA ALA A 102 -6.10 -28.29 12.22
C ALA A 102 -5.59 -29.74 12.19
N ALA A 103 -5.06 -30.18 11.04
CA ALA A 103 -4.48 -31.52 10.91
C ALA A 103 -3.11 -31.61 11.57
N SER A 104 -2.28 -30.58 11.39
CA SER A 104 -0.98 -30.45 12.03
C SER A 104 -0.54 -28.98 12.09
N ILE A 105 0.33 -28.66 13.04
CA ILE A 105 0.98 -27.35 13.19
C ILE A 105 2.40 -27.41 12.61
N LYS A 106 2.72 -26.41 11.77
CA LYS A 106 4.05 -26.25 11.20
C LYS A 106 4.92 -25.29 12.00
N GLN A 107 4.35 -24.17 12.43
CA GLN A 107 5.12 -23.07 13.02
C GLN A 107 4.35 -22.38 14.14
N ILE A 108 5.08 -21.85 15.13
CA ILE A 108 4.56 -21.08 16.25
C ILE A 108 5.39 -19.81 16.50
N ALA A 109 4.77 -18.81 17.11
CA ALA A 109 5.42 -17.69 17.77
C ALA A 109 4.65 -17.33 19.04
N ALA A 110 5.35 -16.86 20.08
CA ALA A 110 4.73 -16.47 21.34
C ALA A 110 5.42 -15.21 21.87
N ASP A 111 4.63 -14.28 22.41
CA ASP A 111 5.11 -13.06 23.05
C ASP A 111 4.05 -12.56 24.05
N GLY A 112 4.49 -11.88 25.11
CA GLY A 112 3.61 -11.41 26.18
C GLY A 112 2.80 -12.57 26.78
N ASP A 113 1.50 -12.59 26.49
CA ASP A 113 0.53 -13.61 26.93
C ASP A 113 -0.11 -14.38 25.76
N ALA A 114 0.39 -14.26 24.53
CA ALA A 114 -0.22 -14.85 23.35
C ALA A 114 0.67 -15.90 22.68
N VAL A 115 0.04 -16.90 22.08
CA VAL A 115 0.66 -17.88 21.18
C VAL A 115 -0.10 -17.92 19.87
N PHE A 116 0.63 -17.78 18.78
CA PHE A 116 0.11 -17.80 17.41
C PHE A 116 0.72 -19.02 16.70
N ALA A 117 -0.08 -19.67 15.86
CA ALA A 117 0.31 -20.89 15.16
C ALA A 117 -0.13 -20.85 13.69
N PHE A 118 0.69 -21.42 12.82
CA PHE A 118 0.32 -21.73 11.44
C PHE A 118 0.24 -23.24 11.23
N ASP A 119 -0.86 -23.68 10.63
CA ASP A 119 -1.07 -25.09 10.31
C ASP A 119 -0.36 -25.53 9.00
N ASP A 120 -0.61 -26.75 8.57
CA ASP A 120 -0.10 -27.31 7.32
C ASP A 120 -0.64 -26.67 6.04
N LYS A 121 -1.70 -25.87 6.14
CA LYS A 121 -2.34 -25.11 5.07
C LYS A 121 -2.06 -23.61 5.16
N ASP A 122 -1.15 -23.23 6.05
CA ASP A 122 -0.75 -21.86 6.34
C ASP A 122 -1.89 -20.96 6.84
N LEU A 123 -2.91 -21.55 7.49
CA LEU A 123 -3.95 -20.84 8.22
C LEU A 123 -3.45 -20.46 9.61
N MET A 124 -3.72 -19.22 10.01
CA MET A 124 -3.30 -18.68 11.29
C MET A 124 -4.34 -18.97 12.38
N TYR A 125 -3.84 -19.35 13.55
CA TYR A 125 -4.60 -19.49 14.79
C TYR A 125 -3.93 -18.69 15.90
N ARG A 126 -4.73 -18.14 16.82
CA ARG A 126 -4.25 -17.42 18.01
C ARG A 126 -4.93 -17.91 19.26
N CYS A 127 -4.19 -17.89 20.37
CA CYS A 127 -4.68 -18.22 21.70
C CYS A 127 -4.01 -17.33 22.74
N TYR A 128 -4.77 -16.85 23.72
CA TYR A 128 -4.24 -16.13 24.87
C TYR A 128 -4.05 -17.08 26.05
N THR A 129 -3.07 -16.81 26.87
CA THR A 129 -2.74 -17.59 28.07
C THR A 129 -3.17 -16.89 29.36
N GLN A 130 -3.69 -15.66 29.27
CA GLN A 130 -4.12 -14.85 30.42
C GLN A 130 -5.36 -14.01 30.09
N ASP A 131 -6.15 -13.67 31.12
CA ASP A 131 -7.39 -12.88 31.03
C ASP A 131 -7.13 -11.35 30.91
N TYR A 132 -6.48 -10.90 29.84
CA TYR A 132 -6.26 -9.45 29.60
C TYR A 132 -6.90 -8.91 28.32
N THR A 133 -7.56 -9.77 27.55
CA THR A 133 -8.26 -9.38 26.32
C THR A 133 -9.77 -9.54 26.50
N ALA A 134 -10.54 -9.00 25.55
CA ALA A 134 -11.97 -9.29 25.46
C ALA A 134 -12.25 -10.75 25.03
N ASP A 135 -11.26 -11.40 24.42
CA ASP A 135 -11.30 -12.81 24.04
C ASP A 135 -10.95 -13.68 25.27
N ARG A 136 -11.50 -14.90 25.34
CA ARG A 136 -11.24 -15.81 26.47
C ARG A 136 -9.85 -16.45 26.36
N PRO A 137 -9.09 -16.58 27.47
CA PRO A 137 -7.84 -17.32 27.44
C PRO A 137 -8.10 -18.81 27.25
N PHE A 138 -7.09 -19.51 26.76
CA PHE A 138 -7.10 -20.96 26.52
C PHE A 138 -8.21 -21.39 25.54
N GLU A 139 -8.69 -20.49 24.69
CA GLU A 139 -9.55 -20.77 23.55
C GLU A 139 -8.81 -20.42 22.25
N TRP A 140 -8.90 -21.31 21.25
CA TRP A 140 -8.34 -21.05 19.92
C TRP A 140 -9.30 -20.21 19.08
N LEU A 141 -8.74 -19.21 18.41
CA LEU A 141 -9.42 -18.39 17.40
C LEU A 141 -8.67 -18.49 16.08
N ASN A 142 -9.38 -18.50 14.95
CA ASN A 142 -8.78 -18.50 13.61
C ASN A 142 -9.04 -17.19 12.84
N ASN A 143 -9.57 -16.18 13.52
CA ASN A 143 -9.91 -14.89 12.93
C ASN A 143 -9.02 -13.77 13.49
N PHE A 144 -8.74 -12.77 12.66
CA PHE A 144 -7.83 -11.66 12.95
C PHE A 144 -8.25 -10.38 12.22
N GLY A 145 -7.79 -9.23 12.72
CA GLY A 145 -7.96 -7.92 12.07
C GLY A 145 -9.28 -7.20 12.33
N TRP A 146 -9.34 -5.94 11.87
CA TRP A 146 -10.45 -4.98 11.98
C TRP A 146 -10.63 -4.21 10.67
N PRO A 147 -11.85 -3.74 10.28
CA PRO A 147 -13.14 -3.83 10.97
C PRO A 147 -13.83 -5.19 10.87
N GLN A 148 -13.40 -6.03 9.94
CA GLN A 148 -13.93 -7.38 9.79
C GLN A 148 -12.86 -8.39 10.17
N LYS A 149 -13.13 -9.15 11.23
CA LYS A 149 -12.30 -10.31 11.58
C LYS A 149 -12.42 -11.35 10.46
N GLN A 150 -11.28 -11.75 9.88
CA GLN A 150 -11.19 -12.73 8.80
C GLN A 150 -10.11 -13.77 9.11
N ILE A 151 -10.16 -14.90 8.40
CA ILE A 151 -9.11 -15.90 8.51
C ILE A 151 -7.85 -15.37 7.83
N LEU A 152 -6.78 -15.21 8.60
CA LEU A 152 -5.48 -14.85 8.06
C LEU A 152 -4.79 -16.11 7.53
N LYS A 153 -4.36 -16.05 6.28
CA LYS A 153 -3.60 -17.11 5.60
C LYS A 153 -2.30 -16.52 5.08
N LYS A 154 -1.18 -17.23 5.17
CA LYS A 154 0.05 -16.77 4.50
C LYS A 154 -0.16 -16.78 3.00
N ASP A 155 0.12 -15.64 2.37
CA ASP A 155 0.19 -15.56 0.92
C ASP A 155 1.52 -16.12 0.39
N ALA A 156 1.61 -16.23 -0.95
CA ALA A 156 2.74 -16.85 -1.63
C ALA A 156 4.09 -16.17 -1.34
N ARG A 157 4.11 -14.86 -1.01
CA ARG A 157 5.34 -14.09 -0.73
C ARG A 157 6.00 -14.56 0.57
N PHE A 158 5.23 -15.10 1.50
CA PHE A 158 5.70 -15.46 2.85
C PHE A 158 5.82 -16.97 3.09
N LEU A 159 5.56 -17.81 2.09
CA LEU A 159 5.78 -19.26 2.19
C LEU A 159 7.27 -19.60 2.40
N LYS A 160 8.17 -18.73 1.93
CA LYS A 160 9.63 -18.84 2.07
C LYS A 160 10.25 -17.73 2.92
N ALA A 161 9.44 -17.09 3.77
CA ALA A 161 9.93 -16.08 4.69
C ALA A 161 11.11 -16.62 5.53
N ARG A 162 12.17 -15.82 5.71
CA ARG A 162 13.34 -16.20 6.53
C ARG A 162 12.93 -16.44 7.98
N SER A 163 12.01 -15.61 8.49
CA SER A 163 11.38 -15.77 9.78
C SER A 163 10.09 -14.97 9.89
N TRP A 164 9.37 -15.20 10.98
CA TRP A 164 8.24 -14.38 11.39
C TRP A 164 8.15 -14.37 12.92
N GLY A 165 7.44 -13.40 13.47
CA GLY A 165 7.22 -13.27 14.91
C GLY A 165 6.02 -12.42 15.23
N ILE A 166 5.70 -12.32 16.52
CA ILE A 166 4.63 -11.45 17.01
C ILE A 166 5.18 -10.47 18.04
N GLY A 167 4.65 -9.26 18.03
CA GLY A 167 4.90 -8.25 19.06
C GLY A 167 3.63 -7.99 19.84
N VAL A 168 3.69 -8.17 21.16
CA VAL A 168 2.56 -8.00 22.07
C VAL A 168 2.92 -6.99 23.15
N ARG A 169 2.25 -5.83 23.19
CA ARG A 169 2.40 -4.85 24.28
C ARG A 169 1.16 -4.85 25.17
N ARG A 170 1.37 -5.17 26.45
CA ARG A 170 0.35 -5.17 27.50
C ARG A 170 0.89 -4.62 28.81
N LYS A 171 0.17 -4.87 29.91
CA LYS A 171 0.48 -4.42 31.28
C LYS A 171 1.89 -4.72 31.78
N ASP A 172 2.56 -5.74 31.23
CA ASP A 172 3.91 -6.11 31.65
C ASP A 172 4.97 -5.17 31.09
N VAL A 173 4.80 -4.73 29.84
CA VAL A 173 5.56 -3.62 29.25
C VAL A 173 5.13 -2.30 29.87
N LEU A 174 3.83 -2.17 30.19
CA LEU A 174 3.15 -1.04 30.83
C LEU A 174 3.16 0.29 30.06
N TRP A 175 4.30 0.71 29.52
CA TRP A 175 4.40 1.93 28.73
C TRP A 175 5.44 1.79 27.62
N TYR A 176 5.34 2.70 26.66
CA TYR A 176 6.37 2.96 25.66
C TYR A 176 6.87 4.39 25.81
N THR A 177 8.14 4.63 25.53
CA THR A 177 8.74 5.96 25.53
C THR A 177 8.95 6.43 24.09
N ASP A 178 8.39 7.59 23.73
CA ASP A 178 8.57 8.16 22.40
C ASP A 178 9.97 8.77 22.18
N ARG A 179 10.25 9.20 20.94
CA ARG A 179 11.52 9.84 20.58
C ARG A 179 11.85 11.11 21.37
N TYR A 180 10.83 11.76 21.92
CA TYR A 180 10.96 12.96 22.73
C TYR A 180 11.01 12.60 24.21
N GLY A 181 11.13 11.33 24.59
CA GLY A 181 11.24 10.88 25.97
C GLY A 181 9.95 10.96 26.77
N ASN A 182 8.79 11.13 26.12
CA ASN A 182 7.49 11.05 26.78
C ASN A 182 7.06 9.60 26.92
N GLU A 183 6.60 9.21 28.11
CA GLU A 183 6.10 7.86 28.34
C GLU A 183 4.60 7.82 28.07
N HIS A 184 4.13 6.78 27.37
CA HIS A 184 2.73 6.54 27.05
C HIS A 184 2.29 5.18 27.56
N HIS A 185 1.36 5.18 28.50
CA HIS A 185 0.76 3.96 29.05
C HIS A 185 0.11 3.10 27.96
N TYR A 186 0.18 1.77 28.06
CA TYR A 186 -0.30 0.80 27.06
C TYR A 186 -1.82 0.80 26.76
N GLY A 187 -2.60 1.69 27.39
CA GLY A 187 -4.06 1.78 27.21
C GLY A 187 -4.86 0.56 27.69
N THR A 188 -6.03 0.35 27.07
CA THR A 188 -7.02 -0.70 27.42
C THR A 188 -7.12 -1.84 26.42
N MET A 189 -6.68 -1.66 25.17
CA MET A 189 -6.91 -2.65 24.11
C MET A 189 -5.74 -3.61 23.88
N GLY A 190 -4.53 -3.29 24.39
CA GLY A 190 -3.32 -4.05 24.05
C GLY A 190 -3.04 -4.03 22.55
N LEU A 191 -1.83 -4.46 22.16
CA LEU A 191 -1.40 -4.47 20.76
C LEU A 191 -0.92 -5.85 20.38
N GLU A 192 -1.26 -6.27 19.16
CA GLU A 192 -0.92 -7.58 18.60
C GLU A 192 -0.55 -7.39 17.12
N THR A 193 0.75 -7.37 16.85
CA THR A 193 1.26 -7.20 15.49
C THR A 193 2.04 -8.46 15.07
N ILE A 194 1.80 -8.93 13.85
CA ILE A 194 2.50 -10.06 13.25
C ILE A 194 3.47 -9.52 12.21
N TYR A 195 4.72 -9.95 12.25
CA TYR A 195 5.79 -9.50 11.36
C TYR A 195 6.38 -10.66 10.57
N PHE A 196 6.65 -10.44 9.29
CA PHE A 196 7.32 -11.38 8.39
C PHE A 196 8.57 -10.75 7.80
N LEU A 197 9.67 -11.48 7.81
CA LEU A 197 10.90 -11.15 7.08
C LEU A 197 10.91 -11.93 5.76
N SER A 198 10.97 -11.22 4.64
CA SER A 198 10.98 -11.78 3.29
C SER A 198 12.13 -12.76 3.04
N GLU A 199 12.00 -13.59 1.99
CA GLU A 199 13.05 -14.54 1.56
C GLU A 199 14.39 -13.83 1.22
N ASN A 200 14.33 -12.59 0.70
CA ASN A 200 15.53 -11.80 0.40
C ASN A 200 16.13 -11.08 1.63
N GLY A 201 15.44 -11.06 2.77
CA GLY A 201 15.93 -10.46 4.01
C GLY A 201 15.90 -8.94 4.07
N GLN A 202 15.37 -8.24 3.07
CA GLN A 202 15.35 -6.76 3.02
C GLN A 202 13.97 -6.15 3.34
N GLU A 203 12.90 -6.95 3.31
CA GLU A 203 11.54 -6.47 3.47
C GLU A 203 10.91 -7.06 4.73
N ILE A 204 10.32 -6.17 5.53
CA ILE A 204 9.56 -6.53 6.73
C ILE A 204 8.11 -6.15 6.47
N ARG A 205 7.25 -7.16 6.41
CA ARG A 205 5.80 -6.99 6.24
C ARG A 205 5.09 -7.23 7.56
N PHE A 206 3.99 -6.55 7.78
CA PHE A 206 3.22 -6.75 8.99
C PHE A 206 1.71 -6.60 8.79
N THR A 207 0.98 -7.14 9.75
CA THR A 207 -0.45 -6.88 9.96
C THR A 207 -0.71 -6.75 11.45
N ASP A 208 -1.73 -5.98 11.82
CA ASP A 208 -2.09 -5.70 13.21
C ASP A 208 -3.56 -6.03 13.45
N SER A 209 -3.90 -6.34 14.70
CA SER A 209 -5.28 -6.48 15.15
C SER A 209 -6.20 -5.31 14.78
N GLY A 210 -5.67 -4.08 14.68
CA GLY A 210 -6.38 -2.86 14.24
C GLY A 210 -6.48 -2.67 12.73
N LEU A 211 -5.90 -3.58 11.93
CA LEU A 211 -5.84 -3.51 10.48
C LEU A 211 -6.67 -4.60 9.80
N PRO A 212 -7.06 -4.43 8.52
CA PRO A 212 -7.56 -5.53 7.73
C PRO A 212 -6.55 -6.69 7.71
N ALA A 213 -7.04 -7.92 7.74
CA ALA A 213 -6.23 -9.14 7.82
C ALA A 213 -5.48 -9.43 6.51
N ALA A 214 -4.45 -8.63 6.22
CA ALA A 214 -3.52 -8.81 5.11
C ALA A 214 -2.13 -8.25 5.45
N PHE A 215 -1.11 -8.77 4.75
CA PHE A 215 0.28 -8.37 4.87
C PHE A 215 0.66 -7.25 3.87
N SER A 216 -0.19 -6.23 3.77
CA SER A 216 0.00 -5.11 2.83
C SER A 216 0.86 -3.97 3.39
N LYS A 217 1.10 -3.95 4.70
CA LYS A 217 1.89 -2.92 5.38
C LYS A 217 3.34 -3.36 5.49
N THR A 218 4.24 -2.38 5.44
CA THR A 218 5.69 -2.62 5.37
C THR A 218 6.46 -1.65 6.27
N ILE A 219 7.50 -2.15 6.92
CA ILE A 219 8.44 -1.35 7.70
C ILE A 219 9.71 -1.17 6.88
N LEU A 220 10.22 0.06 6.81
CA LEU A 220 11.50 0.32 6.17
C LEU A 220 12.62 -0.34 6.99
N GLY A 221 13.38 -1.24 6.37
CA GLY A 221 14.52 -1.90 7.02
C GLY A 221 15.71 -0.96 7.27
N PRO A 222 16.73 -1.39 8.05
CA PRO A 222 17.91 -0.59 8.35
C PRO A 222 18.60 -0.09 7.08
N GLU A 223 19.27 1.05 7.18
CA GLU A 223 20.04 1.64 6.08
C GLU A 223 19.19 1.81 4.80
N ARG A 224 17.96 2.32 4.99
CA ARG A 224 16.98 2.58 3.92
C ARG A 224 16.58 1.31 3.15
N GLY A 225 16.45 0.19 3.87
CA GLY A 225 16.09 -1.12 3.33
C GLY A 225 17.25 -1.89 2.68
N SER A 226 18.47 -1.34 2.63
CA SER A 226 19.61 -2.05 2.02
C SER A 226 20.16 -3.19 2.88
N PHE A 227 19.90 -3.21 4.19
CA PHE A 227 20.38 -4.26 5.08
C PHE A 227 19.73 -5.62 4.76
N ILE A 228 20.54 -6.64 4.45
CA ILE A 228 20.07 -8.01 4.21
C ILE A 228 20.11 -8.79 5.53
N SER A 229 18.96 -8.99 6.15
CA SER A 229 18.83 -9.74 7.41
C SER A 229 18.67 -11.25 7.18
N GLU A 230 19.43 -12.07 7.90
CA GLU A 230 19.33 -13.54 7.90
C GLU A 230 18.21 -14.05 8.80
N ASN A 231 17.82 -13.28 9.82
CA ASN A 231 16.73 -13.63 10.72
C ASN A 231 16.14 -12.38 11.38
N MET A 232 14.95 -12.53 11.97
CA MET A 232 14.25 -11.53 12.77
C MET A 232 13.60 -12.20 13.97
N SER A 233 13.75 -11.59 15.15
CA SER A 233 12.99 -11.91 16.35
C SER A 233 12.23 -10.65 16.82
N VAL A 234 11.05 -10.83 17.42
CA VAL A 234 10.19 -9.71 17.82
C VAL A 234 9.64 -9.98 19.22
N SER A 235 9.62 -8.93 20.05
CA SER A 235 8.93 -8.94 21.35
C SER A 235 8.60 -7.51 21.78
N GLY A 236 7.36 -7.25 22.22
CA GLY A 236 6.93 -5.92 22.67
C GLY A 236 7.06 -4.82 21.64
N SER A 237 6.65 -5.13 20.41
CA SER A 237 6.80 -4.28 19.22
C SER A 237 8.26 -3.90 18.92
N THR A 238 9.23 -4.60 19.50
CA THR A 238 10.65 -4.34 19.25
C THR A 238 11.19 -5.44 18.35
N LEU A 239 11.62 -5.07 17.14
CA LEU A 239 12.23 -5.97 16.18
C LEU A 239 13.74 -6.07 16.46
N PHE A 240 14.30 -7.25 16.29
CA PHE A 240 15.73 -7.55 16.39
C PHE A 240 16.18 -8.31 15.15
N LEU A 241 17.14 -7.76 14.41
CA LEU A 241 17.66 -8.27 13.14
C LEU A 241 19.13 -8.66 13.26
N ILE A 242 19.57 -9.62 12.44
CA ILE A 242 20.98 -10.04 12.31
C ILE A 242 21.31 -10.40 10.86
N ASN A 243 22.46 -9.97 10.32
CA ASN A 243 22.92 -10.36 8.98
C ASN A 243 24.01 -11.46 8.99
N GLY A 244 24.48 -11.83 7.79
CA GLY A 244 25.52 -12.85 7.59
C GLY A 244 26.89 -12.58 8.23
N ALA A 245 27.18 -11.34 8.65
CA ALA A 245 28.40 -10.95 9.37
C ALA A 245 28.18 -10.82 10.89
N GLY A 246 26.94 -10.99 11.35
CA GLY A 246 26.57 -10.79 12.76
C GLY A 246 26.30 -9.33 13.13
N GLU A 247 26.18 -8.42 12.16
CA GLU A 247 25.72 -7.06 12.43
C GLU A 247 24.24 -7.10 12.83
N MET A 248 23.88 -6.27 13.80
CA MET A 248 22.59 -6.34 14.46
C MET A 248 21.93 -4.98 14.56
N TYR A 249 20.60 -4.97 14.42
CA TYR A 249 19.78 -3.77 14.55
C TYR A 249 18.52 -4.05 15.37
N THR A 250 18.07 -3.05 16.12
CA THR A 250 16.79 -3.09 16.83
C THR A 250 15.97 -1.84 16.56
N ARG A 251 14.64 -1.96 16.56
CA ARG A 251 13.72 -0.81 16.46
C ARG A 251 12.39 -1.14 17.14
N LEU A 252 11.87 -0.25 17.99
CA LEU A 252 10.50 -0.35 18.48
C LEU A 252 9.57 0.31 17.46
N ILE A 253 8.76 -0.53 16.79
CA ILE A 253 7.82 -0.07 15.79
C ILE A 253 6.65 -1.04 15.67
N ASP A 254 5.45 -0.49 15.74
CA ASP A 254 4.17 -1.13 15.45
C ASP A 254 3.24 -0.11 14.78
N TYR A 255 2.03 -0.54 14.45
CA TYR A 255 1.05 0.28 13.74
C TYR A 255 0.71 1.60 14.46
N ASP A 256 0.62 1.57 15.79
CA ASP A 256 0.27 2.73 16.60
C ASP A 256 1.46 3.69 16.74
N THR A 257 2.63 3.16 17.07
CA THR A 257 3.85 3.95 17.32
C THR A 257 4.41 4.61 16.07
N MET A 258 4.16 4.05 14.88
CA MET A 258 4.57 4.69 13.62
C MET A 258 3.71 5.90 13.23
N GLY A 259 2.53 6.09 13.84
CA GLY A 259 1.64 7.22 13.55
C GLY A 259 0.36 6.87 12.80
N CYS A 260 0.23 5.63 12.31
CA CYS A 260 -0.80 5.29 11.31
C CYS A 260 -2.20 5.18 11.91
N ASP A 261 -2.38 5.31 13.21
CA ASP A 261 -3.68 5.23 13.88
C ASP A 261 -4.22 6.56 14.45
N PRO A 262 -4.40 7.60 13.61
CA PRO A 262 -4.86 8.91 14.08
C PRO A 262 -6.34 8.95 14.43
N MET A 263 -7.07 7.83 14.29
CA MET A 263 -8.44 7.71 14.80
C MET A 263 -8.46 7.49 16.30
N PHE A 264 -7.44 6.82 16.85
CA PHE A 264 -7.40 6.44 18.25
C PHE A 264 -6.27 7.14 19.04
N PHE A 265 -5.23 7.66 18.38
CA PHE A 265 -4.12 8.33 19.06
C PHE A 265 -3.86 9.73 18.50
N LYS A 266 -3.24 10.56 19.34
CA LYS A 266 -2.76 11.89 18.94
C LYS A 266 -1.28 11.77 18.64
N TYR A 267 -0.82 12.51 17.65
CA TYR A 267 0.58 12.53 17.25
C TYR A 267 1.08 13.96 17.16
N THR A 268 2.40 14.15 17.25
CA THR A 268 3.04 15.45 17.13
C THR A 268 4.46 15.33 16.59
N TYR A 269 4.89 16.31 15.80
CA TYR A 269 6.28 16.49 15.40
C TYR A 269 6.99 17.54 16.26
N ASN A 270 6.31 18.10 17.27
CA ASN A 270 6.87 19.01 18.24
C ASN A 270 7.47 18.23 19.40
N ASP A 271 8.62 18.68 19.89
CA ASP A 271 9.42 18.06 20.95
C ASP A 271 8.96 18.43 22.37
N GLU A 272 7.66 18.67 22.53
CA GLU A 272 7.04 19.04 23.81
C GLU A 272 7.18 17.91 24.84
N LYS A 273 7.42 18.29 26.09
CA LYS A 273 7.49 17.37 27.23
C LYS A 273 6.17 17.36 28.00
N TYR A 274 5.67 16.17 28.29
CA TYR A 274 4.44 16.00 29.06
C TYR A 274 4.73 15.58 30.51
N LYS A 275 3.86 16.01 31.42
CA LYS A 275 4.03 15.82 32.88
C LYS A 275 3.64 14.42 33.39
N TYR A 276 2.98 13.61 32.57
CA TYR A 276 2.47 12.30 32.98
C TYR A 276 3.52 11.23 32.71
N SER A 277 3.79 10.35 33.68
CA SER A 277 4.62 9.17 33.47
C SER A 277 3.82 8.01 32.87
N GLY A 278 4.52 6.99 32.38
CA GLY A 278 3.92 5.81 31.75
C GLY A 278 3.12 4.93 32.72
N THR A 279 3.31 5.10 34.02
CA THR A 279 2.48 4.47 35.06
C THR A 279 1.14 5.19 35.26
N ASP A 280 1.03 6.45 34.85
CA ASP A 280 -0.21 7.21 34.87
C ASP A 280 -1.00 6.94 33.59
N TYR A 281 -2.20 6.38 33.72
CA TYR A 281 -3.08 6.08 32.58
C TYR A 281 -3.36 7.31 31.69
N ARG A 282 -3.32 8.54 32.24
CA ARG A 282 -3.54 9.78 31.48
C ARG A 282 -2.47 10.02 30.42
N SER A 283 -1.28 9.46 30.58
CA SER A 283 -0.21 9.54 29.58
C SER A 283 -0.61 8.96 28.22
N ASN A 284 -1.51 7.97 28.19
CA ASN A 284 -2.07 7.38 26.96
C ASN A 284 -2.83 8.40 26.08
N TYR A 285 -3.25 9.54 26.63
CA TYR A 285 -4.00 10.58 25.91
C TYR A 285 -3.14 11.79 25.50
N THR A 286 -1.85 11.77 25.82
CA THR A 286 -0.89 12.77 25.35
C THR A 286 -0.53 12.50 23.88
N PRO A 287 -0.16 13.53 23.09
CA PRO A 287 0.35 13.32 21.74
C PRO A 287 1.65 12.50 21.73
N TRP A 288 1.75 11.53 20.83
CA TRP A 288 2.92 10.67 20.65
C TRP A 288 3.89 11.31 19.65
N GLY A 289 5.18 11.33 19.98
CA GLY A 289 6.21 11.92 19.14
C GLY A 289 6.45 11.18 17.82
N LEU A 290 6.42 11.93 16.71
CA LEU A 290 6.74 11.51 15.35
C LEU A 290 7.92 12.30 14.76
N PRO A 291 8.60 11.78 13.71
CA PRO A 291 8.44 10.41 13.19
C PRO A 291 8.97 9.40 14.21
N ASN A 292 8.55 8.13 14.16
CA ASN A 292 9.02 7.12 15.13
C ASN A 292 10.57 6.99 15.13
N GLU A 293 11.14 6.42 16.19
CA GLU A 293 12.58 6.17 16.30
C GLU A 293 13.12 5.35 15.12
N ASP A 294 14.36 5.63 14.73
CA ASP A 294 15.05 4.92 13.66
C ASP A 294 15.70 3.63 14.19
N TRP A 295 16.21 2.79 13.29
CA TRP A 295 16.95 1.58 13.64
C TRP A 295 18.22 1.90 14.45
N LYS A 296 18.31 1.31 15.64
CA LYS A 296 19.51 1.37 16.48
C LYS A 296 20.43 0.20 16.16
N LYS A 297 21.64 0.50 15.70
CA LYS A 297 22.69 -0.52 15.57
C LYS A 297 23.09 -1.02 16.95
N GLN A 298 23.14 -2.33 17.11
CA GLN A 298 23.60 -2.97 18.34
C GLN A 298 25.12 -3.18 18.29
N PRO A 299 25.82 -3.14 19.44
CA PRO A 299 27.25 -3.46 19.50
C PRO A 299 27.55 -4.83 18.92
N ASP A 300 28.65 -4.94 18.17
CA ASP A 300 29.12 -6.22 17.64
C ASP A 300 29.54 -7.15 18.78
N ILE A 301 29.29 -8.46 18.64
CA ILE A 301 29.79 -9.47 19.59
C ILE A 301 31.29 -9.69 19.31
N PRO A 302 32.19 -9.62 20.31
CA PRO A 302 33.61 -9.88 20.10
C PRO A 302 33.85 -11.36 19.79
N LEU A 303 34.20 -11.67 18.53
CA LEU A 303 34.48 -13.04 18.11
C LEU A 303 35.97 -13.32 18.15
N THR A 304 36.40 -14.21 19.03
CA THR A 304 37.79 -14.65 19.19
C THR A 304 37.88 -16.17 19.24
N GLY A 305 39.03 -16.73 18.86
CA GLY A 305 39.25 -18.18 18.92
C GLY A 305 38.26 -18.94 18.05
N ARG A 306 37.48 -19.83 18.66
CA ARG A 306 36.45 -20.64 17.98
C ARG A 306 35.05 -20.02 18.02
N ALA A 307 34.91 -18.78 18.52
CA ALA A 307 33.62 -18.12 18.60
C ALA A 307 33.01 -17.92 17.19
N ARG A 308 31.73 -18.27 17.06
CA ARG A 308 30.93 -18.10 15.85
C ARG A 308 29.49 -17.78 16.22
N LEU A 309 28.80 -17.00 15.41
CA LEU A 309 27.38 -16.72 15.60
C LEU A 309 26.53 -17.54 14.63
N SER A 310 25.35 -17.94 15.09
CA SER A 310 24.31 -18.53 14.23
C SER A 310 23.23 -17.51 13.90
N LYS A 311 22.36 -17.86 12.95
CA LYS A 311 21.20 -17.03 12.61
C LYS A 311 20.13 -16.99 13.71
N TYR A 312 20.18 -17.86 14.72
CA TYR A 312 19.13 -17.94 15.73
C TYR A 312 19.30 -16.87 16.80
N ILE A 313 18.33 -15.97 16.86
CA ILE A 313 18.30 -14.83 17.76
C ILE A 313 16.98 -14.77 18.52
N SER A 314 16.98 -14.14 19.68
CA SER A 314 15.77 -13.89 20.45
C SER A 314 15.80 -12.52 21.10
N ILE A 315 14.66 -11.86 21.15
CA ILE A 315 14.39 -10.70 22.00
C ILE A 315 13.24 -11.06 22.94
N ILE A 316 13.37 -10.68 24.21
CA ILE A 316 12.44 -11.10 25.26
C ILE A 316 12.14 -9.92 26.17
N GLN A 317 10.86 -9.61 26.39
CA GLN A 317 10.42 -8.71 27.46
C GLN A 317 10.80 -9.25 28.83
N ASN A 318 11.41 -8.42 29.67
CA ASN A 318 11.77 -8.78 31.05
C ASN A 318 11.36 -7.72 32.09
N GLY A 319 10.55 -6.74 31.69
CA GLY A 319 10.10 -5.65 32.55
C GLY A 319 9.32 -4.58 31.78
N ARG A 320 9.32 -3.36 32.32
CA ARG A 320 8.51 -2.22 31.84
C ARG A 320 9.32 -1.20 31.05
N GLY A 321 8.67 -0.48 30.13
CA GLY A 321 9.29 0.57 29.31
C GLY A 321 10.21 0.01 28.23
N ASN A 322 10.69 0.83 27.28
CA ASN A 322 11.42 0.38 26.07
C ASN A 322 12.70 -0.42 26.34
N SER A 323 13.42 -0.12 27.44
CA SER A 323 14.72 -0.73 27.75
C SER A 323 14.64 -2.13 28.35
N ALA A 324 13.46 -2.57 28.78
CA ALA A 324 13.28 -3.85 29.46
C ALA A 324 13.15 -5.02 28.47
N ARG A 325 14.20 -5.25 27.68
CA ARG A 325 14.35 -6.44 26.84
C ARG A 325 15.75 -7.02 26.94
N GLU A 326 15.83 -8.35 26.97
CA GLU A 326 17.07 -9.09 26.76
C GLU A 326 17.21 -9.50 25.29
N LEU A 327 18.39 -9.28 24.71
CA LEU A 327 18.78 -9.79 23.40
C LEU A 327 19.60 -11.06 23.59
N ARG A 328 19.37 -12.09 22.76
CA ARG A 328 20.12 -13.35 22.76
C ARG A 328 20.53 -13.74 21.34
N VAL A 329 21.75 -14.25 21.17
CA VAL A 329 22.29 -14.75 19.90
C VAL A 329 22.94 -16.11 20.14
N ALA A 330 22.41 -17.17 19.55
CA ALA A 330 22.97 -18.51 19.69
C ALA A 330 24.29 -18.64 18.92
N GLY A 331 25.27 -19.36 19.48
CA GLY A 331 26.57 -19.52 18.86
C GLY A 331 27.55 -20.38 19.65
N LEU A 332 28.83 -20.20 19.35
CA LEU A 332 29.94 -20.84 20.04
C LEU A 332 30.73 -19.84 20.88
N SER A 333 31.22 -20.27 22.04
CA SER A 333 32.19 -19.53 22.85
C SER A 333 33.58 -19.49 22.18
N PRO A 334 34.52 -18.69 22.69
CA PRO A 334 35.92 -18.72 22.23
C PRO A 334 36.56 -20.11 22.35
N GLU A 335 36.16 -20.89 23.37
CA GLU A 335 36.55 -22.28 23.58
C GLU A 335 35.73 -23.27 22.77
N GLY A 336 34.81 -22.83 21.91
CA GLY A 336 34.00 -23.69 21.05
C GLY A 336 32.85 -24.42 21.75
N LYS A 337 32.43 -23.99 22.95
CA LYS A 337 31.24 -24.53 23.62
C LYS A 337 29.98 -23.95 23.03
N THR A 338 28.91 -24.74 22.89
CA THR A 338 27.60 -24.23 22.49
C THR A 338 26.93 -23.45 23.61
N GLY A 339 26.12 -22.46 23.22
CA GLY A 339 25.43 -21.56 24.13
C GLY A 339 24.91 -20.33 23.39
N PHE A 340 24.71 -19.25 24.14
CA PHE A 340 24.22 -18.00 23.57
C PHE A 340 24.90 -16.79 24.22
N TYR A 341 25.10 -15.76 23.40
CA TYR A 341 25.48 -14.43 23.83
C TYR A 341 24.23 -13.66 24.22
N HIS A 342 24.28 -12.91 25.32
CA HIS A 342 23.15 -12.10 25.76
C HIS A 342 23.57 -10.80 26.43
N LYS A 343 22.65 -9.82 26.40
CA LYS A 343 22.74 -8.52 27.08
C LYS A 343 21.36 -7.87 27.17
N GLN A 344 21.21 -6.84 28.01
CA GLN A 344 20.04 -5.96 27.90
C GLN A 344 20.14 -5.10 26.63
N ILE A 345 19.00 -4.70 26.06
CA ILE A 345 18.94 -3.98 24.78
C ILE A 345 19.80 -2.70 24.74
N ASP A 346 19.93 -2.00 25.87
CA ASP A 346 20.71 -0.77 25.98
C ASP A 346 22.13 -0.93 26.55
N GLU A 347 22.49 -2.13 27.02
CA GLU A 347 23.86 -2.42 27.45
C GLU A 347 24.82 -2.52 26.27
N SER A 348 26.10 -2.19 26.48
CA SER A 348 27.15 -2.32 25.45
C SER A 348 27.71 -3.74 25.35
N ASP A 349 27.82 -4.42 26.49
CA ASP A 349 28.67 -5.60 26.62
C ASP A 349 27.88 -6.91 26.53
N TRP A 350 28.39 -7.83 25.73
CA TRP A 350 27.81 -9.17 25.57
C TRP A 350 28.43 -10.18 26.55
N LYS A 351 27.59 -11.00 27.16
CA LYS A 351 28.00 -12.12 28.01
C LYS A 351 27.67 -13.45 27.33
N PHE A 352 28.52 -14.45 27.50
CA PHE A 352 28.25 -15.79 26.98
C PHE A 352 27.77 -16.72 28.11
N THR A 353 26.63 -17.37 27.89
CA THR A 353 26.13 -18.44 28.76
C THR A 353 26.14 -19.75 28.00
N SER A 354 26.84 -20.76 28.53
CA SER A 354 26.85 -22.10 27.93
C SER A 354 25.50 -22.77 28.12
N ALA A 355 25.00 -23.37 27.05
CA ALA A 355 23.75 -24.10 27.02
C ALA A 355 23.86 -25.24 26.00
N ALA A 356 23.16 -26.35 26.24
CA ALA A 356 23.16 -27.50 25.36
C ALA A 356 22.32 -27.23 24.10
N LEU A 357 22.82 -26.34 23.23
CA LEU A 357 22.19 -26.04 21.95
C LEU A 357 22.72 -26.96 20.85
N HIS A 358 21.81 -27.45 20.01
CA HIS A 358 22.10 -28.24 18.82
C HIS A 358 22.16 -27.30 17.61
N LEU A 359 23.38 -26.87 17.25
CA LEU A 359 23.64 -25.97 16.15
C LEU A 359 24.27 -26.71 14.97
N GLU A 360 23.50 -26.92 13.92
CA GLU A 360 23.98 -27.49 12.66
C GLU A 360 24.97 -26.55 11.96
N GLN A 361 25.91 -27.10 11.19
CA GLN A 361 26.92 -26.28 10.50
C GLN A 361 26.30 -25.22 9.57
N THR A 362 25.16 -25.53 8.96
CA THR A 362 24.40 -24.63 8.06
C THR A 362 23.65 -23.52 8.80
N SER A 363 23.58 -23.58 10.13
CA SER A 363 22.95 -22.53 10.95
C SER A 363 23.90 -21.37 11.27
N PHE A 364 25.21 -21.61 11.20
CA PHE A 364 26.21 -20.56 11.44
C PHE A 364 26.16 -19.53 10.33
N LEU A 365 26.23 -18.27 10.74
CA LEU A 365 26.34 -17.16 9.80
C LEU A 365 27.68 -17.26 9.07
N PRO A 366 27.69 -17.08 7.74
CA PRO A 366 28.84 -17.41 6.90
C PRO A 366 30.09 -16.58 7.23
N TYR A 367 29.91 -15.36 7.73
CA TYR A 367 30.99 -14.41 7.98
C TYR A 367 31.08 -13.95 9.43
N ALA A 368 30.22 -14.46 10.32
CA ALA A 368 30.28 -14.12 11.74
C ALA A 368 31.31 -14.99 12.48
N ASP A 369 32.59 -14.72 12.20
CA ASP A 369 33.76 -15.31 12.86
C ASP A 369 34.85 -14.25 13.09
N GLN A 370 35.93 -14.63 13.78
CA GLN A 370 37.04 -13.73 14.11
C GLN A 370 37.70 -13.06 12.88
N LYS A 371 37.76 -13.75 11.74
CA LYS A 371 38.49 -13.28 10.55
C LYS A 371 37.63 -12.34 9.70
N ASN A 372 36.35 -12.65 9.57
CA ASN A 372 35.48 -12.08 8.55
C ASN A 372 34.49 -11.05 9.09
N SER A 373 34.11 -11.13 10.36
CA SER A 373 32.99 -10.35 10.92
C SER A 373 33.18 -8.84 10.84
N THR A 374 34.43 -8.35 10.81
CA THR A 374 34.78 -6.92 10.75
C THR A 374 35.26 -6.46 9.38
N ASP A 375 35.31 -7.35 8.39
CA ASP A 375 35.76 -7.02 7.04
C ASP A 375 34.75 -6.09 6.35
N LYS A 376 35.22 -4.93 5.89
CA LYS A 376 34.37 -3.91 5.27
C LYS A 376 33.80 -4.35 3.91
N SER A 377 34.55 -5.10 3.13
CA SER A 377 34.11 -5.59 1.81
C SER A 377 33.01 -6.63 1.96
N ILE A 378 33.14 -7.52 2.94
CA ILE A 378 32.10 -8.51 3.28
C ILE A 378 30.84 -7.79 3.76
N ARG A 379 30.95 -6.85 4.72
CA ARG A 379 29.78 -6.11 5.21
C ARG A 379 29.07 -5.33 4.10
N ALA A 380 29.82 -4.73 3.17
CA ALA A 380 29.26 -4.06 2.00
C ALA A 380 28.53 -5.05 1.05
N SER A 381 29.06 -6.26 0.88
CA SER A 381 28.40 -7.31 0.07
C SER A 381 27.08 -7.83 0.66
N LEU A 382 26.87 -7.61 1.97
CA LEU A 382 25.64 -7.94 2.69
C LEU A 382 24.63 -6.78 2.68
N ARG A 383 24.73 -5.89 1.69
CA ARG A 383 23.76 -4.83 1.41
C ARG A 383 23.18 -5.03 0.01
N GLY A 384 21.86 -5.00 -0.06
CA GLY A 384 21.12 -4.97 -1.31
C GLY A 384 20.84 -3.54 -1.75
N ASN A 385 19.95 -3.39 -2.73
CA ASN A 385 19.49 -2.08 -3.15
C ASN A 385 18.70 -1.40 -2.03
N LYS A 386 18.85 -0.08 -1.90
CA LYS A 386 17.94 0.71 -1.07
C LYS A 386 16.53 0.67 -1.63
N HIS A 387 15.53 0.71 -0.76
CA HIS A 387 14.11 0.69 -1.15
C HIS A 387 13.60 2.10 -1.45
N GLU A 388 14.34 2.80 -2.31
CA GLU A 388 14.11 4.21 -2.65
C GLU A 388 13.71 4.35 -4.11
N PHE A 389 12.73 5.21 -4.36
CA PHE A 389 12.26 5.62 -5.67
C PHE A 389 12.60 7.09 -5.89
N SER A 390 13.05 7.40 -7.11
CA SER A 390 13.28 8.77 -7.54
C SER A 390 12.15 9.18 -8.49
N TYR A 391 11.54 10.33 -8.22
CA TYR A 391 10.53 10.95 -9.06
C TYR A 391 10.91 12.38 -9.42
N VAL A 392 10.55 12.82 -10.61
CA VAL A 392 10.74 14.18 -11.12
C VAL A 392 9.45 14.64 -11.79
N GLY A 393 9.13 15.93 -11.71
CA GLY A 393 7.93 16.46 -12.35
C GLY A 393 7.69 17.93 -12.11
N HIS A 394 6.42 18.29 -11.97
CA HIS A 394 5.96 19.67 -12.01
C HIS A 394 4.97 20.01 -10.90
N ILE A 395 4.81 21.32 -10.70
CA ILE A 395 3.83 21.92 -9.80
C ILE A 395 2.68 22.46 -10.64
N TYR A 396 1.46 22.25 -10.15
CA TYR A 396 0.21 22.66 -10.76
C TYR A 396 -0.56 23.55 -9.78
N LYS A 397 -1.29 24.53 -10.31
CA LYS A 397 -2.27 25.35 -9.57
C LYS A 397 -3.62 25.17 -10.26
N GLY A 398 -4.55 24.49 -9.61
CA GLY A 398 -5.66 23.82 -10.30
C GLY A 398 -5.12 22.87 -11.38
N ASP A 399 -5.65 22.95 -12.60
CA ASP A 399 -5.24 22.11 -13.73
C ASP A 399 -4.05 22.68 -14.55
N LYS A 400 -3.51 23.84 -14.15
CA LYS A 400 -2.46 24.53 -14.92
C LYS A 400 -1.08 24.25 -14.34
N LYS A 401 -0.19 23.71 -15.18
CA LYS A 401 1.26 23.57 -14.92
C LYS A 401 1.88 24.95 -14.74
N ILE A 402 2.74 25.10 -13.74
CA ILE A 402 3.50 26.33 -13.50
C ILE A 402 4.82 26.25 -14.25
N ASP A 403 4.97 27.09 -15.28
CA ASP A 403 6.16 27.11 -16.13
C ASP A 403 7.40 27.66 -15.40
N GLY A 404 8.58 27.19 -15.82
CA GLY A 404 9.87 27.62 -15.27
C GLY A 404 10.32 26.88 -14.01
N PHE A 405 9.47 26.02 -13.43
CA PHE A 405 9.79 25.24 -12.23
C PHE A 405 9.72 23.73 -12.48
N THR A 406 10.56 23.01 -11.75
CA THR A 406 10.53 21.53 -11.67
C THR A 406 10.67 21.10 -10.23
N CYS A 407 10.14 19.94 -9.89
CA CYS A 407 10.29 19.34 -8.59
C CYS A 407 10.88 17.94 -8.69
N ARG A 408 11.53 17.48 -7.61
CA ARG A 408 12.11 16.15 -7.52
C ARG A 408 12.00 15.59 -6.11
N ILE A 409 11.77 14.28 -6.02
CA ILE A 409 11.93 13.48 -4.81
C ILE A 409 12.91 12.34 -5.13
N PRO A 410 14.18 12.40 -4.71
CA PRO A 410 15.20 11.38 -5.04
C PRO A 410 15.08 10.06 -4.30
N ASP A 411 14.43 10.08 -3.14
CA ASP A 411 14.62 9.13 -2.04
C ASP A 411 13.27 8.80 -1.39
N PHE A 412 12.22 8.62 -2.19
CA PHE A 412 10.90 8.24 -1.68
C PHE A 412 10.87 6.76 -1.32
N THR A 413 10.29 6.39 -0.18
CA THR A 413 10.09 4.98 0.19
C THR A 413 8.61 4.63 0.10
N LEU A 414 8.25 3.61 -0.68
CA LEU A 414 6.87 3.08 -0.77
C LEU A 414 6.48 2.19 0.43
N THR A 415 7.14 2.40 1.57
CA THR A 415 6.85 1.74 2.85
C THR A 415 5.74 2.45 3.61
N THR A 416 5.19 1.84 4.65
CA THR A 416 4.11 2.43 5.46
C THR A 416 4.55 3.73 6.17
N GLU A 417 5.85 3.88 6.44
CA GLU A 417 6.47 5.08 7.00
C GLU A 417 7.82 5.36 6.33
N GLY A 418 8.33 6.57 6.51
CA GLY A 418 9.70 6.90 6.15
C GLY A 418 9.94 8.41 6.11
N SER A 419 10.95 8.80 5.34
CA SER A 419 11.28 10.19 5.06
C SER A 419 11.82 10.35 3.65
N CYS A 420 11.60 11.49 3.04
CA CYS A 420 12.14 11.81 1.72
C CYS A 420 12.40 13.30 1.55
N SER A 421 13.30 13.63 0.65
CA SER A 421 13.67 14.99 0.28
C SER A 421 12.74 15.50 -0.81
N PHE A 422 12.04 16.60 -0.57
CA PHE A 422 11.34 17.31 -1.63
C PHE A 422 12.14 18.54 -2.06
N ILE A 423 12.35 18.70 -3.37
CA ILE A 423 13.18 19.77 -3.91
C ILE A 423 12.42 20.47 -5.04
N ILE A 424 12.31 21.81 -4.98
CA ILE A 424 11.84 22.66 -6.08
C ILE A 424 13.06 23.36 -6.69
N TYR A 425 13.14 23.34 -8.02
CA TYR A 425 14.16 23.97 -8.85
C TYR A 425 13.54 25.03 -9.74
N ASP A 426 14.15 26.22 -9.76
CA ASP A 426 13.90 27.26 -10.74
C ASP A 426 14.83 27.04 -11.95
N LYS A 427 14.26 26.74 -13.12
CA LYS A 427 15.02 26.47 -14.35
C LYS A 427 15.80 27.70 -14.84
N LYS A 428 15.32 28.91 -14.55
CA LYS A 428 15.96 30.16 -15.01
C LYS A 428 17.12 30.55 -14.13
N THR A 429 16.93 30.53 -12.80
CA THR A 429 17.96 30.99 -11.86
C THR A 429 18.88 29.87 -11.37
N GLN A 430 18.54 28.61 -11.62
CA GLN A 430 19.23 27.41 -11.11
C GLN A 430 19.25 27.33 -9.57
N LYS A 431 18.46 28.17 -8.88
CA LYS A 431 18.27 28.10 -7.43
C LYS A 431 17.34 26.94 -7.08
N LYS A 432 17.51 26.39 -5.88
CA LYS A 432 16.66 25.31 -5.35
C LYS A 432 16.28 25.54 -3.89
N LYS A 433 15.08 25.09 -3.51
CA LYS A 433 14.63 25.00 -2.12
C LYS A 433 14.31 23.55 -1.78
N ARG A 434 14.64 23.12 -0.55
CA ARG A 434 14.47 21.74 -0.09
C ARG A 434 13.64 21.72 1.20
N ALA A 435 12.68 20.81 1.25
CA ALA A 435 11.97 20.40 2.46
C ALA A 435 12.19 18.91 2.71
N LEU A 436 12.07 18.48 3.95
CA LEU A 436 12.02 17.07 4.33
C LEU A 436 10.54 16.69 4.50
N PHE A 437 10.11 15.62 3.85
CA PHE A 437 8.76 15.10 3.98
C PHE A 437 8.78 13.80 4.79
N TYR A 438 7.81 13.66 5.68
CA TYR A 438 7.53 12.42 6.40
C TYR A 438 6.23 11.81 5.86
N PRO A 439 6.32 10.93 4.84
CA PRO A 439 5.18 10.17 4.38
C PRO A 439 4.77 9.12 5.43
N LEU A 440 3.47 9.04 5.65
CA LEU A 440 2.87 8.06 6.55
C LEU A 440 1.59 7.52 5.91
N GLU A 441 1.51 6.21 5.75
CA GLU A 441 0.39 5.59 5.06
C GLU A 441 -0.94 5.85 5.79
N ILE A 442 -1.95 6.20 5.02
CA ILE A 442 -3.32 6.41 5.50
C ILE A 442 -3.93 5.05 5.84
N TRP A 443 -4.57 4.95 7.01
CA TRP A 443 -5.30 3.74 7.40
C TRP A 443 -6.38 3.37 6.36
N THR A 444 -6.49 2.09 6.02
CA THR A 444 -7.48 1.55 5.08
C THR A 444 -8.31 0.46 5.76
N TYR A 445 -9.64 0.45 5.57
CA TYR A 445 -10.54 -0.62 6.07
C TYR A 445 -10.70 -1.79 5.09
N ILE A 446 -10.11 -1.67 3.92
CA ILE A 446 -10.21 -2.68 2.85
C ILE A 446 -8.91 -3.46 2.83
N THR A 447 -9.05 -4.79 2.77
CA THR A 447 -7.93 -5.68 2.52
C THR A 447 -7.31 -5.36 1.16
N GLN A 448 -6.05 -4.95 1.15
CA GLN A 448 -5.24 -4.73 -0.05
C GLN A 448 -4.15 -5.79 -0.11
N ASP A 449 -3.62 -6.08 -1.30
CA ASP A 449 -2.55 -7.08 -1.45
C ASP A 449 -1.16 -6.45 -1.36
N ASP A 450 -0.81 -5.57 -2.31
CA ASP A 450 0.50 -4.90 -2.33
C ASP A 450 0.43 -3.45 -2.86
N PRO A 451 -0.24 -2.53 -2.15
CA PRO A 451 -0.50 -1.20 -2.66
C PRO A 451 0.81 -0.46 -2.97
N GLY A 452 0.83 0.20 -4.12
CA GLY A 452 1.99 0.85 -4.71
C GLY A 452 2.77 -0.04 -5.69
N PHE A 453 2.62 -1.37 -5.60
CA PHE A 453 3.35 -2.37 -6.41
C PHE A 453 2.44 -3.23 -7.29
N ASP A 454 1.19 -3.45 -6.87
CA ASP A 454 0.18 -4.26 -7.58
C ASP A 454 -0.68 -3.46 -8.56
N GLY A 455 -0.28 -2.23 -8.89
CA GLY A 455 -1.05 -1.32 -9.73
C GLY A 455 -2.17 -0.57 -9.00
N THR A 456 -2.36 -0.79 -7.69
CA THR A 456 -3.14 0.11 -6.83
C THR A 456 -2.23 1.17 -6.21
N THR A 457 -2.79 2.31 -5.82
CA THR A 457 -2.02 3.36 -5.15
C THR A 457 -1.87 3.07 -3.66
N ARG A 458 -0.69 3.40 -3.12
CA ARG A 458 -0.52 3.58 -1.67
C ARG A 458 -0.79 5.04 -1.31
N ASN A 459 -1.66 5.28 -0.35
CA ASN A 459 -2.10 6.62 0.04
C ASN A 459 -1.39 7.05 1.32
N PHE A 460 -0.95 8.31 1.38
CA PHE A 460 -0.11 8.86 2.42
C PHE A 460 -0.65 10.18 2.95
N PHE A 461 -0.49 10.40 4.25
CA PHE A 461 -0.34 11.74 4.79
C PHE A 461 1.11 12.19 4.64
N ILE A 462 1.32 13.47 4.40
CA ILE A 462 2.65 14.08 4.33
C ILE A 462 2.74 15.20 5.38
N THR A 463 3.75 15.12 6.23
CA THR A 463 4.16 16.22 7.12
C THR A 463 5.48 16.82 6.62
N PRO A 464 5.53 18.09 6.22
CA PRO A 464 6.76 18.75 5.80
C PRO A 464 7.53 19.32 7.00
N GLU A 465 8.86 19.28 6.93
CA GLU A 465 9.78 19.93 7.86
C GLU A 465 10.83 20.73 7.08
N PHE A 466 11.03 21.99 7.46
CA PHE A 466 11.96 22.90 6.81
C PHE A 466 12.39 24.07 7.74
N SER A 467 13.50 24.74 7.40
CA SER A 467 13.92 25.97 8.11
C SER A 467 13.03 27.15 7.73
N GLN A 468 12.61 27.96 8.70
CA GLN A 468 11.77 29.15 8.46
C GLN A 468 12.43 30.17 7.52
N GLU A 469 13.77 30.22 7.49
CA GLU A 469 14.53 31.06 6.56
C GLU A 469 14.22 30.75 5.08
N LEU A 470 13.73 29.55 4.77
CA LEU A 470 13.31 29.17 3.42
C LEU A 470 12.03 29.89 2.97
N LEU A 471 11.27 30.52 3.88
CA LEU A 471 10.13 31.36 3.52
C LEU A 471 10.53 32.80 3.19
N GLU A 472 11.77 33.19 3.48
CA GLU A 472 12.27 34.56 3.31
C GLU A 472 13.06 34.72 1.99
N ASP A 473 13.06 35.93 1.42
CA ASP A 473 13.92 36.30 0.29
C ASP A 473 15.28 36.79 0.81
N GLN A 474 16.33 35.97 0.66
CA GLN A 474 17.69 36.35 1.11
C GLN A 474 18.25 37.60 0.41
N GLU A 475 17.80 37.91 -0.81
CA GLU A 475 18.21 39.11 -1.56
C GLU A 475 17.59 40.40 -1.00
N LYS A 476 16.36 40.35 -0.45
CA LYS A 476 15.73 41.51 0.20
C LYS A 476 16.41 41.87 1.52
N ARG A 477 16.79 40.87 2.34
CA ARG A 477 17.56 41.09 3.57
C ARG A 477 18.91 41.77 3.31
N SER A 478 19.61 41.35 2.26
CA SER A 478 20.92 41.91 1.90
C SER A 478 20.81 43.35 1.38
N ALA A 479 19.75 43.67 0.63
CA ALA A 479 19.47 45.02 0.15
C ALA A 479 18.98 45.96 1.27
N GLU A 480 18.16 45.47 2.20
CA GLU A 480 17.73 46.25 3.37
C GLU A 480 18.87 46.50 4.37
N GLN A 481 19.76 45.52 4.58
CA GLN A 481 20.96 45.71 5.39
C GLN A 481 22.00 46.62 4.72
N ALA A 482 22.07 46.64 3.38
CA ALA A 482 22.87 47.61 2.64
C ALA A 482 22.29 49.03 2.76
N ASN A 483 20.98 49.19 2.62
CA ASN A 483 20.29 50.49 2.80
C ASN A 483 20.37 51.02 4.24
N GLN A 484 20.39 50.15 5.26
CA GLN A 484 20.62 50.57 6.65
C GLN A 484 22.05 51.03 6.91
N LYS A 485 23.05 50.53 6.17
CA LYS A 485 24.43 51.03 6.24
C LYS A 485 24.60 52.40 5.60
N ASP A 486 23.85 52.70 4.54
CA ASP A 486 23.88 54.01 3.88
C ASP A 486 23.14 55.10 4.67
N MET A 487 22.15 54.74 5.51
CA MET A 487 21.44 55.68 6.39
C MET A 487 22.21 56.11 7.66
N MET A 488 23.35 55.50 7.99
CA MET A 488 24.15 55.87 9.18
C MET A 488 25.15 57.02 8.95
N THR A 489 25.00 57.81 7.87
CA THR A 489 25.87 58.97 7.59
C THR A 489 25.11 60.30 7.52
N LEU A 490 24.33 60.66 8.55
CA LEU A 490 23.87 62.04 8.76
C LEU A 490 23.92 62.41 10.27
N PRO A 491 24.37 63.63 10.64
CA PRO A 491 24.63 64.03 12.03
C PRO A 491 23.35 64.47 12.78
N PRO A 492 23.36 64.52 14.13
CA PRO A 492 22.15 64.58 14.94
C PRO A 492 21.62 66.00 15.09
N VAL A 493 20.30 66.14 15.15
CA VAL A 493 19.61 67.33 15.69
C VAL A 493 18.67 66.91 16.80
N SER A 494 18.64 67.78 17.80
CA SER A 494 18.16 67.70 19.18
C SER A 494 16.67 67.44 19.43
N GLU A 495 16.44 66.72 20.54
CA GLU A 495 15.29 66.70 21.46
C GLU A 495 14.59 68.06 21.72
N PRO A 496 13.33 68.14 22.26
CA PRO A 496 13.01 67.55 23.58
C PRO A 496 11.55 67.18 23.99
N SER A 497 11.50 66.36 25.06
CA SER A 497 10.68 66.42 26.30
C SER A 497 9.18 66.06 26.40
N GLY A 498 8.89 65.23 27.43
CA GLY A 498 7.69 65.30 28.32
C GLY A 498 6.86 64.01 28.44
N LEU A 499 7.04 63.13 29.45
CA LEU A 499 6.33 63.06 30.77
C LEU A 499 4.79 62.93 30.67
N GLY A 500 4.03 62.03 31.29
CA GLY A 500 4.29 60.94 32.25
C GLY A 500 2.94 60.36 32.81
N ALA A 501 3.06 59.22 33.52
CA ALA A 501 2.20 58.67 34.60
C ALA A 501 0.77 58.08 34.36
N SER A 502 0.50 57.00 35.13
CA SER A 502 -0.66 56.09 35.30
C SER A 502 -1.45 56.42 36.60
N PRO A 503 -2.37 55.62 37.25
CA PRO A 503 -3.17 54.38 36.93
C PRO A 503 -4.66 54.35 37.43
N ALA A 504 -5.35 53.20 37.23
CA ALA A 504 -6.49 52.58 37.98
C ALA A 504 -7.93 53.16 37.77
N ASP A 505 -9.09 52.47 37.84
CA ASP A 505 -9.51 51.12 38.25
C ASP A 505 -11.05 50.89 38.00
N PHE A 506 -11.55 49.64 38.09
CA PHE A 506 -12.94 49.12 38.33
C PHE A 506 -14.11 49.15 37.28
N GLY A 507 -14.77 47.97 37.13
CA GLY A 507 -16.24 47.86 36.93
C GLY A 507 -16.79 46.68 36.09
N MET A 508 -17.37 45.65 36.72
CA MET A 508 -18.15 44.56 36.09
C MET A 508 -19.57 45.00 35.61
N HIS A 509 -20.04 44.51 34.45
CA HIS A 509 -21.25 43.67 34.31
C HIS A 509 -21.50 43.20 32.87
N SER A 510 -22.15 42.04 32.78
CA SER A 510 -22.51 41.18 31.66
C SER A 510 -23.58 41.71 30.69
N VAL A 511 -23.57 41.23 29.43
CA VAL A 511 -24.69 40.57 28.67
C VAL A 511 -24.71 40.92 27.15
N ILE A 512 -24.66 39.86 26.32
CA ILE A 512 -25.14 39.63 24.93
C ILE A 512 -24.31 40.08 23.70
N MET A 513 -23.91 39.04 22.95
CA MET A 513 -23.72 38.84 21.50
C MET A 513 -23.56 40.03 20.54
N SER A 514 -22.42 40.07 19.83
CA SER A 514 -22.36 40.05 18.34
C SER A 514 -20.91 40.13 17.85
N ASP A 515 -20.69 39.47 16.71
CA ASP A 515 -19.64 39.64 15.70
C ASP A 515 -18.16 39.38 15.98
N ALA A 516 -17.70 38.35 15.26
CA ALA A 516 -16.33 38.11 14.88
C ALA A 516 -15.81 39.22 13.95
N SER A 517 -14.74 39.87 14.37
CA SER A 517 -13.83 40.60 13.47
C SER A 517 -12.45 39.96 13.59
N SER A 518 -12.05 39.26 12.54
CA SER A 518 -10.66 38.83 12.33
C SER A 518 -9.81 40.07 12.02
N PRO A 519 -8.56 40.16 12.50
CA PRO A 519 -7.67 41.23 12.08
C PRO A 519 -7.34 41.08 10.59
N LEU A 520 -7.56 42.18 9.87
CA LEU A 520 -7.31 42.38 8.46
C LEU A 520 -5.88 42.02 8.07
N LEU A 521 -5.73 41.05 7.16
CA LEU A 521 -4.55 40.88 6.33
C LEU A 521 -4.46 42.09 5.36
N PRO A 522 -3.29 42.71 5.16
CA PRO A 522 -3.16 43.77 4.17
C PRO A 522 -3.19 43.20 2.75
N GLY A 523 -4.25 43.57 2.03
CA GLY A 523 -4.28 43.88 0.60
C GLY A 523 -3.56 42.94 -0.36
N ALA A 524 -4.34 42.06 -1.01
CA ALA A 524 -4.00 41.48 -2.30
C ALA A 524 -3.79 42.60 -3.33
N SER A 525 -2.52 42.88 -3.65
CA SER A 525 -2.13 43.71 -4.79
C SER A 525 -2.40 42.96 -6.10
N ALA A 526 -3.16 43.58 -6.98
CA ALA A 526 -3.46 43.09 -8.32
C ALA A 526 -2.22 43.04 -9.23
N ASN A 527 -2.15 41.97 -10.03
CA ASN A 527 -1.44 41.77 -11.30
C ASN A 527 -0.34 42.78 -11.69
N THR A 528 0.91 42.33 -11.55
CA THR A 528 1.94 42.58 -12.57
C THR A 528 2.34 41.23 -13.15
N GLY A 529 2.41 41.11 -14.48
CA GLY A 529 2.65 39.86 -15.20
C GLY A 529 4.09 39.31 -15.09
N GLN A 530 4.61 39.20 -13.87
CA GLN A 530 5.85 38.50 -13.58
C GLN A 530 5.55 37.07 -13.14
N ASN A 531 6.30 36.09 -13.67
CA ASN A 531 6.26 34.73 -13.15
C ASN A 531 6.62 34.76 -11.65
N PRO A 532 5.90 34.01 -10.78
CA PRO A 532 6.17 33.98 -9.36
C PRO A 532 7.62 33.54 -9.11
N SER A 533 8.29 34.12 -8.10
CA SER A 533 9.65 33.69 -7.76
C SER A 533 9.63 32.31 -7.09
N LEU A 534 10.80 31.66 -7.02
CA LEU A 534 10.95 30.40 -6.27
C LEU A 534 10.54 30.55 -4.80
N THR A 535 10.76 31.72 -4.20
CA THR A 535 10.33 32.00 -2.82
C THR A 535 8.83 32.14 -2.71
N ASP A 536 8.18 32.81 -3.66
CA ASP A 536 6.74 32.99 -3.63
C ASP A 536 6.02 31.64 -3.75
N ILE A 537 6.44 30.78 -4.70
CA ILE A 537 5.87 29.43 -4.83
C ILE A 537 6.07 28.62 -3.55
N PHE A 538 7.29 28.61 -3.01
CA PHE A 538 7.58 27.84 -1.80
C PHE A 538 6.76 28.36 -0.61
N ARG A 539 6.62 29.67 -0.46
CA ARG A 539 5.78 30.27 0.59
C ARG A 539 4.30 29.93 0.39
N GLU A 540 3.78 30.06 -0.82
CA GLU A 540 2.37 29.74 -1.12
C GLU A 540 2.01 28.28 -0.82
N ILE A 541 2.94 27.34 -1.00
CA ILE A 541 2.71 25.91 -0.71
C ILE A 541 2.93 25.59 0.77
N PHE A 542 4.00 26.11 1.38
CA PHE A 542 4.50 25.61 2.66
C PHE A 542 4.24 26.52 3.87
N ASP A 543 3.81 27.78 3.69
CA ASP A 543 3.60 28.66 4.84
C ASP A 543 2.55 28.10 5.83
N GLY A 544 2.86 28.15 7.12
CA GLY A 544 2.05 27.53 8.17
C GLY A 544 1.97 25.99 8.15
N THR A 545 2.75 25.30 7.32
CA THR A 545 2.75 23.82 7.24
C THR A 545 3.93 23.14 7.93
N ASN A 546 4.96 23.90 8.34
CA ASN A 546 6.16 23.33 8.96
C ASN A 546 5.81 22.52 10.22
N LYS A 547 6.14 21.22 10.23
CA LYS A 547 5.80 20.24 11.28
C LYS A 547 4.31 20.11 11.57
N LYS A 548 3.44 20.66 10.71
CA LYS A 548 2.00 20.51 10.83
C LYS A 548 1.62 19.09 10.42
N LEU A 549 1.08 18.34 11.38
CA LEU A 549 0.68 16.96 11.20
C LEU A 549 -0.28 16.83 10.00
N TYR A 550 0.07 15.97 9.05
CA TYR A 550 -0.76 15.61 7.89
C TYR A 550 -1.18 16.83 7.06
N ALA A 551 -0.25 17.78 6.87
CA ALA A 551 -0.49 19.01 6.12
C ALA A 551 -1.00 18.72 4.69
N PHE A 552 -0.48 17.65 4.06
CA PHE A 552 -0.86 17.23 2.71
C PHE A 552 -1.27 15.76 2.68
N THR A 553 -1.92 15.37 1.58
CA THR A 553 -2.15 13.96 1.22
C THR A 553 -1.41 13.63 -0.06
N ALA A 554 -0.98 12.40 -0.22
CA ALA A 554 -0.37 11.92 -1.45
C ALA A 554 -0.86 10.52 -1.80
N HIS A 555 -0.73 10.15 -3.06
CA HIS A 555 -0.87 8.77 -3.49
C HIS A 555 0.24 8.42 -4.47
N ALA A 556 0.82 7.24 -4.31
CA ALA A 556 2.02 6.85 -5.02
C ALA A 556 1.98 5.39 -5.50
N THR A 557 2.69 5.15 -6.60
CA THR A 557 3.03 3.84 -7.16
C THR A 557 4.52 3.84 -7.50
N THR A 558 5.06 2.72 -7.99
CA THR A 558 6.41 2.69 -8.56
C THR A 558 6.64 3.65 -9.72
N ASP A 559 5.59 4.15 -10.37
CA ASP A 559 5.65 4.95 -11.59
C ASP A 559 5.43 6.44 -11.37
N TYR A 560 4.68 6.82 -10.33
CA TYR A 560 4.36 8.22 -10.04
C TYR A 560 4.02 8.45 -8.56
N ILE A 561 4.10 9.71 -8.16
CA ILE A 561 3.54 10.24 -6.91
C ILE A 561 2.82 11.55 -7.21
N GLU A 562 1.64 11.70 -6.63
CA GLU A 562 0.89 12.95 -6.65
C GLU A 562 0.64 13.42 -5.23
N ILE A 563 0.89 14.70 -4.97
CA ILE A 563 0.74 15.33 -3.66
C ILE A 563 -0.31 16.42 -3.80
N ASP A 564 -1.39 16.27 -3.05
CA ASP A 564 -2.49 17.21 -2.95
C ASP A 564 -2.22 18.19 -1.80
N CYS A 565 -1.97 19.46 -2.17
CA CYS A 565 -1.71 20.55 -1.26
C CYS A 565 -2.94 21.47 -1.11
N LYS A 566 -4.19 21.00 -1.32
CA LYS A 566 -5.40 21.85 -1.32
C LYS A 566 -5.62 22.77 -0.12
N ASN A 567 -5.02 22.47 1.05
CA ASN A 567 -5.06 23.39 2.20
C ASN A 567 -4.24 24.68 1.98
N SER A 568 -3.41 24.73 0.95
CA SER A 568 -2.60 25.86 0.50
C SER A 568 -2.96 26.19 -0.96
N MET A 569 -3.86 27.15 -1.18
CA MET A 569 -4.08 27.85 -2.46
C MET A 569 -4.28 26.98 -3.73
N ASP A 570 -4.85 25.77 -3.59
CA ASP A 570 -5.19 24.85 -4.70
C ASP A 570 -3.98 24.33 -5.51
N TYR A 571 -2.87 24.06 -4.82
CA TYR A 571 -1.67 23.47 -5.42
C TYR A 571 -1.71 21.93 -5.46
N ASN A 572 -1.17 21.36 -6.54
CA ASN A 572 -0.94 19.93 -6.72
C ASN A 572 0.49 19.72 -7.26
N ILE A 573 1.17 18.69 -6.80
CA ILE A 573 2.50 18.32 -7.28
C ILE A 573 2.42 16.91 -7.87
N PHE A 574 2.73 16.78 -9.16
CA PHE A 574 2.74 15.49 -9.85
C PHE A 574 4.15 15.18 -10.33
N LEU A 575 4.69 14.05 -9.87
CA LEU A 575 6.01 13.56 -10.24
C LEU A 575 5.94 12.13 -10.76
N THR A 576 6.77 11.82 -11.74
CA THR A 576 6.87 10.53 -12.42
C THR A 576 8.29 10.01 -12.36
N LYS A 577 8.50 8.73 -12.67
CA LYS A 577 9.85 8.12 -12.67
C LYS A 577 10.83 8.86 -13.61
N GLU A 578 10.31 9.32 -14.74
CA GLU A 578 11.02 10.12 -15.74
C GLU A 578 10.19 11.38 -16.06
N GLU A 579 10.84 12.51 -16.36
CA GLU A 579 10.11 13.77 -16.67
C GLU A 579 9.22 13.55 -17.90
N THR A 580 7.98 14.05 -17.82
CA THR A 580 6.97 13.88 -18.86
C THR A 580 6.20 15.17 -19.09
N ASP A 581 5.81 15.40 -20.35
CA ASP A 581 4.91 16.49 -20.72
C ASP A 581 3.43 16.10 -20.68
N LEU A 582 3.12 14.81 -20.43
CA LEU A 582 1.76 14.35 -20.26
C LEU A 582 1.11 14.99 -19.03
N SER A 583 -0.17 15.31 -19.13
CA SER A 583 -0.95 15.71 -17.95
C SER A 583 -1.05 14.54 -16.95
N PRO A 584 -1.29 14.83 -15.65
CA PRO A 584 -1.44 13.79 -14.65
C PRO A 584 -2.52 12.75 -14.99
N ALA A 585 -3.63 13.17 -15.62
CA ALA A 585 -4.71 12.27 -16.02
C ALA A 585 -4.30 11.34 -17.18
N GLU A 586 -3.63 11.88 -18.20
CA GLU A 586 -3.13 11.09 -19.34
C GLU A 586 -2.07 10.09 -18.90
N TYR A 587 -1.11 10.51 -18.06
CA TYR A 587 -0.06 9.63 -17.57
C TYR A 587 -0.64 8.45 -16.78
N LYS A 588 -1.53 8.70 -15.82
CA LYS A 588 -2.18 7.64 -15.03
C LYS A 588 -2.97 6.68 -15.92
N THR A 589 -3.71 7.21 -16.90
CA THR A 589 -4.44 6.40 -17.87
C THR A 589 -3.48 5.45 -18.61
N ASN A 590 -2.34 5.94 -19.08
CA ASN A 590 -1.32 5.11 -19.73
C ASN A 590 -0.74 4.02 -18.80
N ILE A 591 -0.53 4.30 -17.52
CA ILE A 591 -0.07 3.29 -16.55
C ILE A 591 -1.10 2.18 -16.37
N TYR A 592 -2.40 2.48 -16.36
CA TYR A 592 -3.44 1.44 -16.25
C TYR A 592 -3.42 0.46 -17.42
N PHE A 593 -3.11 0.90 -18.64
CA PHE A 593 -2.98 -0.01 -19.78
C PHE A 593 -1.77 -0.94 -19.70
N LYS A 594 -0.78 -0.59 -18.87
CA LYS A 594 0.38 -1.43 -18.55
C LYS A 594 0.12 -2.36 -17.36
N HIS A 595 -1.08 -2.36 -16.79
CA HIS A 595 -1.42 -3.27 -15.72
C HIS A 595 -1.28 -4.73 -16.21
N PRO A 596 -0.64 -5.65 -15.46
CA PRO A 596 -0.37 -7.00 -15.94
C PRO A 596 -1.61 -7.77 -16.40
N LEU A 597 -2.75 -7.58 -15.72
CA LEU A 597 -4.00 -8.21 -16.13
C LEU A 597 -4.49 -7.70 -17.50
N VAL A 598 -4.25 -6.43 -17.81
CA VAL A 598 -4.58 -5.82 -19.10
C VAL A 598 -3.59 -6.29 -20.18
N GLU A 599 -2.28 -6.19 -19.94
CA GLU A 599 -1.24 -6.61 -20.89
C GLU A 599 -1.34 -8.09 -21.25
N ASN A 600 -1.61 -8.96 -20.26
CA ASN A 600 -1.73 -10.40 -20.50
C ASN A 600 -2.88 -10.74 -21.46
N SER A 601 -3.87 -9.85 -21.64
CA SER A 601 -5.02 -10.05 -22.53
C SER A 601 -4.65 -10.11 -24.03
N VAL A 602 -3.44 -9.67 -24.38
CA VAL A 602 -2.89 -9.69 -25.75
C VAL A 602 -1.58 -10.48 -25.87
N LYS A 603 -1.19 -11.24 -24.85
CA LYS A 603 0.07 -11.98 -24.83
C LYS A 603 0.04 -13.21 -25.76
N GLU A 604 0.91 -13.21 -26.77
CA GLU A 604 0.95 -14.24 -27.83
C GLU A 604 1.10 -15.66 -27.29
N SER A 605 2.04 -15.86 -26.36
CA SER A 605 2.40 -17.20 -25.86
C SER A 605 1.26 -17.91 -25.13
N GLU A 606 0.33 -17.18 -24.52
CA GLU A 606 -0.67 -17.72 -23.61
C GLU A 606 -2.08 -17.73 -24.21
N LEU A 607 -2.48 -16.65 -24.88
CA LEU A 607 -3.87 -16.47 -25.33
C LEU A 607 -4.03 -16.53 -26.85
N LEU A 608 -2.98 -16.25 -27.63
CA LEU A 608 -3.09 -16.14 -29.08
C LEU A 608 -2.65 -17.43 -29.77
N LEU A 609 -3.27 -17.69 -30.91
CA LEU A 609 -2.86 -18.67 -31.91
C LEU A 609 -2.12 -17.93 -33.04
N PRO A 610 -1.02 -18.47 -33.59
CA PRO A 610 -0.33 -17.89 -34.73
C PRO A 610 -1.25 -17.66 -35.95
N LEU A 611 -1.31 -16.42 -36.45
CA LEU A 611 -2.19 -16.03 -37.57
C LEU A 611 -1.84 -16.72 -38.89
N ASN A 612 -0.54 -16.93 -39.14
CA ASN A 612 -0.06 -17.48 -40.42
C ASN A 612 0.04 -19.01 -40.45
N LYS A 613 -0.27 -19.71 -39.34
CA LYS A 613 -0.26 -21.17 -39.25
C LYS A 613 -1.51 -21.73 -39.92
N THR A 614 -1.33 -22.79 -40.71
CA THR A 614 -2.45 -23.64 -41.15
C THR A 614 -2.69 -24.69 -40.07
N TYR A 615 -3.93 -24.80 -39.61
CA TYR A 615 -4.35 -25.71 -38.55
C TYR A 615 -5.05 -26.93 -39.11
N THR A 616 -4.82 -28.06 -38.46
CA THR A 616 -5.38 -29.38 -38.77
C THR A 616 -6.02 -29.98 -37.52
N VAL A 617 -6.67 -31.14 -37.65
CA VAL A 617 -7.26 -31.86 -36.51
C VAL A 617 -6.25 -32.16 -35.40
N PHE A 618 -4.95 -32.30 -35.72
CA PHE A 618 -3.89 -32.53 -34.73
C PHE A 618 -3.62 -31.33 -33.82
N ASP A 619 -4.01 -30.13 -34.25
CA ASP A 619 -3.88 -28.90 -33.47
C ASP A 619 -5.07 -28.63 -32.53
N ALA A 620 -6.12 -29.47 -32.59
CA ALA A 620 -7.33 -29.28 -31.78
C ALA A 620 -7.07 -29.14 -30.25
N PRO A 621 -6.15 -29.90 -29.62
CA PRO A 621 -5.83 -29.71 -28.20
C PRO A 621 -5.24 -28.34 -27.89
N GLU A 622 -4.41 -27.79 -28.78
CA GLU A 622 -3.83 -26.44 -28.64
C GLU A 622 -4.93 -25.38 -28.71
N ILE A 623 -5.80 -25.47 -29.72
CA ILE A 623 -6.92 -24.53 -29.90
C ILE A 623 -7.88 -24.56 -28.71
N TYR A 624 -8.24 -25.77 -28.23
CA TYR A 624 -9.07 -25.93 -27.04
C TYR A 624 -8.45 -25.26 -25.81
N LYS A 625 -7.16 -25.50 -25.56
CA LYS A 625 -6.44 -24.87 -24.45
C LYS A 625 -6.46 -23.34 -24.57
N LYS A 626 -6.23 -22.79 -25.76
CA LYS A 626 -6.28 -21.34 -26.00
C LYS A 626 -7.68 -20.77 -25.74
N ILE A 627 -8.75 -21.46 -26.14
CA ILE A 627 -10.13 -21.05 -25.84
C ILE A 627 -10.36 -21.01 -24.32
N GLN A 628 -9.94 -22.04 -23.57
CA GLN A 628 -10.09 -22.06 -22.11
C GLN A 628 -9.31 -20.94 -21.43
N ASN A 629 -8.04 -20.74 -21.80
CA ASN A 629 -7.23 -19.64 -21.25
C ASN A 629 -7.89 -18.26 -21.49
N ASN A 630 -8.49 -18.05 -22.66
CA ASN A 630 -9.21 -16.80 -22.96
C ASN A 630 -10.48 -16.64 -22.09
N LYS A 631 -11.23 -17.73 -21.82
CA LYS A 631 -12.38 -17.70 -20.91
C LYS A 631 -11.96 -17.41 -19.47
N GLU A 632 -10.88 -18.03 -19.00
CA GLU A 632 -10.30 -17.76 -17.69
C GLU A 632 -9.84 -16.31 -17.57
N GLN A 633 -9.28 -15.73 -18.63
CA GLN A 633 -8.86 -14.32 -18.65
C GLN A 633 -10.07 -13.37 -18.50
N ILE A 634 -11.18 -13.63 -19.20
CA ILE A 634 -12.43 -12.87 -19.02
C ILE A 634 -12.91 -12.98 -17.57
N GLN A 635 -12.87 -14.18 -16.98
CA GLN A 635 -13.28 -14.38 -15.59
C GLN A 635 -12.41 -13.57 -14.62
N LYS A 636 -11.09 -13.54 -14.82
CA LYS A 636 -10.17 -12.74 -14.00
C LYS A 636 -10.49 -11.24 -14.08
N LEU A 637 -10.72 -10.71 -15.28
CA LEU A 637 -11.13 -9.30 -15.48
C LEU A 637 -12.45 -9.00 -14.74
N SER A 638 -13.45 -9.86 -14.89
CA SER A 638 -14.76 -9.70 -14.22
C SER A 638 -14.64 -9.77 -12.70
N SER A 639 -13.88 -10.72 -12.16
CA SER A 639 -13.66 -10.84 -10.71
C SER A 639 -12.92 -9.65 -10.14
N ASP A 640 -11.89 -9.14 -10.84
CA ASP A 640 -11.18 -7.93 -10.43
C ASP A 640 -12.11 -6.71 -10.42
N GLU A 641 -12.91 -6.49 -11.47
CA GLU A 641 -13.88 -5.40 -11.51
C GLU A 641 -14.90 -5.49 -10.35
N GLU A 642 -15.46 -6.67 -10.09
CA GLU A 642 -16.42 -6.88 -9.00
C GLU A 642 -15.82 -6.56 -7.62
N ILE A 643 -14.55 -6.95 -7.40
CA ILE A 643 -13.82 -6.66 -6.16
C ILE A 643 -13.69 -5.14 -5.97
N PHE A 644 -13.22 -4.42 -6.98
CA PHE A 644 -13.03 -2.96 -6.87
C PHE A 644 -14.36 -2.19 -6.81
N GLN A 645 -15.41 -2.67 -7.47
CA GLN A 645 -16.76 -2.12 -7.32
C GLN A 645 -17.32 -2.36 -5.92
N ALA A 646 -17.05 -3.52 -5.30
CA ALA A 646 -17.39 -3.76 -3.90
C ALA A 646 -16.59 -2.83 -2.97
N TYR A 647 -15.30 -2.63 -3.23
CA TYR A 647 -14.45 -1.69 -2.49
C TYR A 647 -14.98 -0.27 -2.57
N SER A 648 -15.27 0.24 -3.76
CA SER A 648 -15.84 1.59 -3.97
C SER A 648 -17.18 1.77 -3.23
N ARG A 649 -18.10 0.80 -3.31
CA ARG A 649 -19.38 0.85 -2.59
C ARG A 649 -19.22 0.82 -1.08
N ASN A 650 -18.40 -0.10 -0.57
CA ASN A 650 -18.11 -0.19 0.87
C ASN A 650 -17.44 1.08 1.36
N ALA A 651 -16.55 1.65 0.56
CA ALA A 651 -15.85 2.87 0.90
C ALA A 651 -16.76 4.08 0.99
N THR A 652 -17.63 4.23 0.00
CA THR A 652 -18.68 5.25 -0.02
C THR A 652 -19.61 5.10 1.18
N ARG A 653 -20.04 3.87 1.50
CA ARG A 653 -20.91 3.60 2.67
C ARG A 653 -20.22 3.96 3.99
N SER A 654 -18.95 3.60 4.17
CA SER A 654 -18.16 3.96 5.35
C SER A 654 -18.02 5.48 5.48
N ARG A 655 -17.76 6.19 4.37
CA ARG A 655 -17.73 7.66 4.34
C ARG A 655 -19.05 8.26 4.79
N TRP A 656 -20.18 7.79 4.26
CA TRP A 656 -21.51 8.26 4.67
C TRP A 656 -21.82 7.95 6.14
N GLY A 657 -21.52 6.74 6.60
CA GLY A 657 -21.69 6.35 8.00
C GLY A 657 -20.87 7.23 8.94
N TYR A 658 -19.62 7.52 8.58
CA TYR A 658 -18.78 8.45 9.31
C TYR A 658 -19.33 9.88 9.25
N SER A 659 -19.77 10.39 8.09
CA SER A 659 -20.36 11.73 7.99
C SER A 659 -21.58 11.89 8.91
N LEU A 660 -22.37 10.84 9.11
CA LEU A 660 -23.47 10.85 10.07
C LEU A 660 -22.96 10.91 11.53
N VAL A 661 -21.94 10.13 11.88
CA VAL A 661 -21.30 10.19 13.21
C VAL A 661 -20.65 11.56 13.45
N ASP A 662 -19.99 12.12 12.45
CA ASP A 662 -19.35 13.44 12.49
C ASP A 662 -20.39 14.56 12.63
N PHE A 663 -21.51 14.48 11.89
CA PHE A 663 -22.64 15.38 12.07
C PHE A 663 -23.20 15.29 13.50
N LEU A 664 -23.47 14.08 14.00
CA LEU A 664 -23.98 13.86 15.35
C LEU A 664 -23.01 14.38 16.42
N THR A 665 -21.72 14.12 16.30
CA THR A 665 -20.70 14.61 17.24
C THR A 665 -20.50 16.13 17.16
N THR A 666 -20.71 16.72 15.98
CA THR A 666 -20.64 18.18 15.77
C THR A 666 -21.85 18.90 16.38
N ILE A 667 -23.08 18.45 16.12
CA ILE A 667 -24.29 19.07 16.67
C ILE A 667 -24.39 18.92 18.19
N THR A 668 -23.83 17.83 18.75
CA THR A 668 -23.79 17.59 20.19
C THR A 668 -22.60 18.25 20.88
N LEU A 669 -21.72 18.93 20.13
CA LEU A 669 -20.43 19.47 20.60
C LEU A 669 -19.49 18.42 21.21
N LEU A 670 -19.77 17.11 21.04
CA LEU A 670 -18.91 16.02 21.49
C LEU A 670 -17.55 16.06 20.78
N ASN A 671 -17.47 16.60 19.56
CA ASN A 671 -16.20 16.84 18.87
C ASN A 671 -15.29 17.88 19.57
N LYS A 672 -15.85 18.72 20.46
CA LYS A 672 -15.08 19.66 21.30
C LYS A 672 -14.60 19.00 22.60
N ILE A 673 -15.11 17.81 22.92
CA ILE A 673 -14.77 17.05 24.12
C ILE A 673 -13.78 15.96 23.73
N ASP A 674 -12.56 16.07 24.26
CA ASP A 674 -11.47 15.15 23.98
C ASP A 674 -11.45 13.97 24.97
N PHE A 675 -12.63 13.37 25.19
CA PHE A 675 -12.85 12.31 26.17
C PHE A 675 -13.67 11.16 25.56
N PRO A 676 -13.24 9.88 25.67
CA PRO A 676 -11.85 9.47 25.81
C PRO A 676 -11.07 9.63 24.48
N LYS A 677 -11.74 9.69 23.31
CA LYS A 677 -11.10 9.77 21.98
C LYS A 677 -11.98 10.44 20.87
N ILE A 678 -13.12 11.06 21.20
CA ILE A 678 -14.10 11.54 20.21
C ILE A 678 -13.51 12.62 19.29
N LYS A 679 -12.83 13.63 19.85
CA LYS A 679 -12.15 14.67 19.08
C LYS A 679 -11.05 14.14 18.16
N THR A 680 -10.35 13.09 18.57
CA THR A 680 -9.26 12.47 17.80
C THR A 680 -9.83 11.74 16.58
N LEU A 681 -10.89 10.95 16.79
CA LEU A 681 -11.65 10.32 15.72
C LEU A 681 -12.18 11.34 14.69
N THR A 682 -12.70 12.48 15.16
CA THR A 682 -13.28 13.51 14.28
C THR A 682 -12.25 14.34 13.51
N SER A 683 -11.04 14.52 14.04
CA SER A 683 -10.05 15.46 13.46
C SER A 683 -9.49 15.01 12.10
N TYR A 684 -9.28 13.71 11.91
CA TYR A 684 -8.69 13.17 10.67
C TYR A 684 -9.59 12.14 9.97
N GLY A 685 -10.62 11.62 10.64
CA GLY A 685 -11.48 10.58 10.08
C GLY A 685 -12.15 10.98 8.76
N ASN A 686 -12.58 12.24 8.60
CA ASN A 686 -13.17 12.69 7.34
C ASN A 686 -12.17 12.62 6.17
N THR A 687 -10.93 13.05 6.41
CA THR A 687 -9.85 12.99 5.40
C THR A 687 -9.53 11.55 5.05
N ILE A 688 -9.35 10.68 6.04
CA ILE A 688 -9.12 9.23 5.85
C ILE A 688 -10.23 8.62 4.99
N MET A 689 -11.48 8.83 5.38
CA MET A 689 -12.64 8.25 4.70
C MET A 689 -12.80 8.79 3.28
N THR A 690 -12.57 10.10 3.08
CA THR A 690 -12.70 10.74 1.77
C THR A 690 -11.57 10.34 0.82
N THR A 691 -10.31 10.33 1.28
CA THR A 691 -9.17 9.91 0.46
C THR A 691 -9.29 8.44 0.06
N ASN A 692 -9.67 7.56 0.99
CA ASN A 692 -9.90 6.15 0.68
C ASN A 692 -11.06 5.95 -0.32
N ALA A 693 -12.17 6.66 -0.12
CA ALA A 693 -13.31 6.57 -1.03
C ALA A 693 -12.94 7.06 -2.44
N ALA A 694 -12.26 8.20 -2.56
CA ALA A 694 -11.83 8.74 -3.85
C ALA A 694 -10.86 7.80 -4.58
N SER A 695 -9.87 7.25 -3.87
CA SER A 695 -8.91 6.29 -4.43
C SER A 695 -9.60 5.02 -4.94
N MET A 696 -10.48 4.41 -4.13
CA MET A 696 -11.21 3.21 -4.53
C MET A 696 -12.24 3.46 -5.65
N GLN A 697 -12.89 4.61 -5.63
CA GLN A 697 -13.82 5.01 -6.69
C GLN A 697 -13.08 5.15 -8.02
N SER A 698 -11.96 5.88 -8.04
CA SER A 698 -11.15 6.03 -9.26
C SER A 698 -10.71 4.68 -9.81
N LEU A 699 -10.21 3.79 -8.95
CA LEU A 699 -9.79 2.43 -9.35
C LEU A 699 -10.95 1.61 -9.94
N ALA A 700 -12.16 1.71 -9.37
CA ALA A 700 -13.34 1.03 -9.88
C ALA A 700 -13.81 1.61 -11.22
N GLU A 701 -13.81 2.95 -11.36
CA GLU A 701 -14.20 3.64 -12.59
C GLU A 701 -13.30 3.27 -13.76
N TYR A 702 -11.97 3.22 -13.55
CA TYR A 702 -11.03 2.79 -14.60
C TYR A 702 -11.30 1.36 -15.07
N ARG A 703 -11.57 0.42 -14.16
CA ARG A 703 -11.84 -0.98 -14.51
C ARG A 703 -13.14 -1.12 -15.30
N SER A 704 -14.22 -0.49 -14.82
CA SER A 704 -15.50 -0.48 -15.51
C SER A 704 -15.48 0.27 -16.84
N PHE A 705 -14.51 1.18 -17.03
CA PHE A 705 -14.28 1.82 -18.31
C PHE A 705 -13.52 0.91 -19.28
N ILE A 706 -12.43 0.26 -18.86
CA ILE A 706 -11.51 -0.44 -19.78
C ILE A 706 -11.86 -1.92 -20.01
N TYR A 707 -12.21 -2.67 -18.98
CA TYR A 707 -12.40 -4.12 -19.10
C TYR A 707 -13.48 -4.55 -20.09
N PRO A 708 -14.58 -3.80 -20.30
CA PRO A 708 -15.56 -4.14 -21.31
C PRO A 708 -14.98 -4.20 -22.74
N PHE A 709 -14.05 -3.31 -23.09
CA PHE A 709 -13.41 -3.29 -24.41
C PHE A 709 -12.51 -4.52 -24.61
N ILE A 710 -11.69 -4.83 -23.60
CA ILE A 710 -10.82 -6.00 -23.61
C ILE A 710 -11.63 -7.29 -23.68
N THR A 711 -12.70 -7.38 -22.89
CA THR A 711 -13.60 -8.54 -22.87
C THR A 711 -14.20 -8.80 -24.25
N ARG A 712 -14.62 -7.75 -24.97
CA ARG A 712 -15.14 -7.88 -26.34
C ARG A 712 -14.08 -8.38 -27.33
N LEU A 713 -12.84 -7.90 -27.25
CA LEU A 713 -11.72 -8.41 -28.05
C LEU A 713 -11.53 -9.92 -27.81
N ILE A 714 -11.47 -10.33 -26.55
CA ILE A 714 -11.28 -11.74 -26.17
C ILE A 714 -12.48 -12.60 -26.60
N GLN A 715 -13.71 -12.11 -26.43
CA GLN A 715 -14.91 -12.81 -26.90
C GLN A 715 -14.86 -13.04 -28.41
N LYS A 716 -14.46 -12.03 -29.20
CA LYS A 716 -14.33 -12.20 -30.65
C LYS A 716 -13.27 -13.23 -31.02
N ARG A 717 -12.15 -13.23 -30.30
CA ARG A 717 -11.09 -14.24 -30.46
C ARG A 717 -11.62 -15.64 -30.19
N ILE A 718 -12.37 -15.84 -29.10
CA ILE A 718 -13.01 -17.12 -28.78
C ILE A 718 -13.96 -17.56 -29.91
N GLU A 719 -14.80 -16.66 -30.42
CA GLU A 719 -15.72 -16.97 -31.53
C GLU A 719 -14.98 -17.47 -32.77
N VAL A 720 -13.88 -16.80 -33.16
CA VAL A 720 -13.06 -17.19 -34.32
C VAL A 720 -12.37 -18.53 -34.07
N TYR A 721 -11.86 -18.77 -32.86
CA TYR A 721 -11.19 -20.03 -32.51
C TYR A 721 -12.18 -21.20 -32.43
N ASP A 722 -13.37 -20.99 -31.88
CA ASP A 722 -14.44 -21.98 -31.84
C ASP A 722 -14.90 -22.37 -33.25
N LYS A 723 -14.98 -21.40 -34.16
CA LYS A 723 -15.28 -21.67 -35.58
C LYS A 723 -14.17 -22.50 -36.24
N LEU A 724 -12.91 -22.09 -36.06
CA LEU A 724 -11.75 -22.83 -36.57
C LEU A 724 -11.73 -24.27 -36.06
N LEU A 725 -11.95 -24.47 -34.76
CA LEU A 725 -12.01 -25.78 -34.11
C LEU A 725 -13.11 -26.66 -34.73
N LYS A 726 -14.32 -26.12 -34.92
CA LYS A 726 -15.42 -26.84 -35.57
C LYS A 726 -15.08 -27.25 -36.99
N ASP A 727 -14.43 -26.37 -37.76
CA ASP A 727 -14.05 -26.66 -39.14
C ASP A 727 -12.99 -27.77 -39.23
N ILE A 728 -11.94 -27.73 -38.39
CA ILE A 728 -10.89 -28.76 -38.41
C ILE A 728 -11.37 -30.13 -37.91
N LEU A 729 -12.31 -30.15 -36.96
CA LEU A 729 -12.93 -31.39 -36.48
C LEU A 729 -13.83 -32.06 -37.53
N GLN A 730 -14.28 -31.29 -38.53
CA GLN A 730 -14.99 -31.82 -39.71
C GLN A 730 -14.03 -32.28 -40.82
N GLY A 731 -12.73 -32.36 -40.55
CA GLY A 731 -11.72 -32.83 -41.51
C GLY A 731 -11.21 -31.76 -42.49
N LYS A 732 -11.55 -30.49 -42.27
CA LYS A 732 -11.00 -29.38 -43.07
C LYS A 732 -9.64 -28.95 -42.53
N THR A 733 -8.82 -28.32 -43.37
CA THR A 733 -7.69 -27.50 -42.90
C THR A 733 -8.14 -26.05 -42.83
N GLY A 734 -7.77 -25.33 -41.77
CA GLY A 734 -8.23 -23.95 -41.53
C GLY A 734 -7.10 -22.98 -41.24
N ARG A 735 -7.35 -21.69 -41.49
CA ARG A 735 -6.53 -20.59 -41.00
C ARG A 735 -7.40 -19.68 -40.15
N ILE A 736 -6.76 -18.93 -39.26
CA ILE A 736 -7.46 -17.89 -38.50
C ILE A 736 -7.94 -16.83 -39.49
N ASP A 737 -9.16 -16.32 -39.29
CA ASP A 737 -9.69 -15.23 -40.11
C ASP A 737 -8.74 -14.02 -40.01
N PRO A 738 -8.16 -13.52 -41.11
CA PRO A 738 -7.15 -12.46 -41.08
C PRO A 738 -7.70 -11.11 -40.58
N ARG A 739 -9.03 -10.96 -40.52
CA ARG A 739 -9.71 -9.80 -39.92
C ARG A 739 -9.70 -9.83 -38.40
N LEU A 740 -9.35 -10.96 -37.77
CA LEU A 740 -9.15 -11.01 -36.32
C LEU A 740 -7.91 -10.21 -35.97
N LYS A 741 -8.09 -9.18 -35.15
CA LYS A 741 -7.01 -8.36 -34.59
C LYS A 741 -7.01 -8.45 -33.08
N ASN A 742 -5.89 -8.10 -32.45
CA ASN A 742 -5.70 -8.20 -31.01
C ASN A 742 -5.81 -6.86 -30.29
N SER A 743 -5.93 -5.76 -31.04
CA SER A 743 -6.13 -4.41 -30.49
C SER A 743 -7.17 -3.63 -31.29
N TYR A 744 -7.81 -2.64 -30.66
CA TYR A 744 -8.69 -1.71 -31.36
C TYR A 744 -7.93 -0.83 -32.34
N PHE A 745 -6.67 -0.50 -32.05
CA PHE A 745 -5.79 0.19 -33.00
C PHE A 745 -5.66 -0.59 -34.32
N GLU A 746 -5.34 -1.88 -34.26
CA GLU A 746 -5.28 -2.75 -35.45
C GLU A 746 -6.64 -2.86 -36.15
N TYR A 747 -7.75 -2.81 -35.42
CA TYR A 747 -9.08 -2.77 -36.03
C TYR A 747 -9.39 -1.44 -36.73
N PHE A 748 -8.90 -0.31 -36.22
CA PHE A 748 -9.02 0.98 -36.91
C PHE A 748 -8.22 0.98 -38.22
N GLU A 749 -7.00 0.41 -38.21
CA GLU A 749 -6.20 0.19 -39.42
C GLU A 749 -6.88 -0.79 -40.39
N GLU A 750 -7.43 -1.89 -39.89
CA GLU A 750 -8.17 -2.87 -40.70
C GLU A 750 -9.43 -2.25 -41.32
N ALA A 751 -10.09 -1.31 -40.65
CA ALA A 751 -11.21 -0.53 -41.19
C ALA A 751 -10.78 0.55 -42.19
N GLY A 752 -9.48 0.86 -42.30
CA GLY A 752 -8.98 1.93 -43.18
C GLY A 752 -9.39 3.33 -42.73
N LEU A 753 -9.74 3.50 -41.45
CA LEU A 753 -10.05 4.81 -40.91
C LEU A 753 -8.80 5.72 -41.04
N PRO A 754 -8.90 7.05 -40.91
CA PRO A 754 -7.75 7.93 -40.75
C PRO A 754 -7.37 8.15 -39.27
N PRO A 755 -6.09 8.46 -38.93
CA PRO A 755 -5.67 8.79 -37.57
C PRO A 755 -6.29 10.11 -37.07
N LYS A 756 -6.49 11.07 -37.99
CA LYS A 756 -7.12 12.37 -37.75
C LYS A 756 -7.93 12.78 -38.98
N GLN A 757 -9.09 13.40 -38.77
CA GLN A 757 -9.91 13.97 -39.83
C GLN A 757 -10.51 15.31 -39.39
N GLU A 758 -10.28 16.34 -40.20
CA GLU A 758 -10.93 17.64 -40.04
C GLU A 758 -12.35 17.59 -40.59
N GLY A 759 -13.22 18.41 -40.03
CA GLY A 759 -14.62 18.46 -40.40
C GLY A 759 -15.35 19.64 -39.79
N TYR A 760 -16.66 19.53 -39.79
CA TYR A 760 -17.56 20.55 -39.28
C TYR A 760 -18.60 19.92 -38.33
N SER A 761 -19.02 20.67 -37.33
CA SER A 761 -20.16 20.32 -36.48
C SER A 761 -21.38 21.15 -36.89
N PRO A 762 -22.34 20.58 -37.64
CA PRO A 762 -23.54 21.31 -38.06
C PRO A 762 -24.37 21.81 -36.88
N LEU A 763 -24.44 21.03 -35.80
CA LEU A 763 -25.16 21.39 -34.58
C LEU A 763 -24.60 22.65 -33.91
N MET A 764 -23.28 22.82 -33.95
CA MET A 764 -22.56 23.90 -33.26
C MET A 764 -22.13 25.03 -34.19
N SER A 765 -22.34 24.86 -35.50
CA SER A 765 -21.84 25.75 -36.54
C SER A 765 -20.35 26.10 -36.37
N ALA A 766 -19.52 25.07 -36.16
CA ALA A 766 -18.14 25.22 -35.73
C ALA A 766 -17.21 24.22 -36.41
N LYS A 767 -15.94 24.61 -36.59
CA LYS A 767 -14.89 23.68 -37.04
C LYS A 767 -14.70 22.59 -36.01
N ALA A 768 -14.53 21.38 -36.48
CA ALA A 768 -14.37 20.22 -35.64
C ALA A 768 -13.27 19.30 -36.17
N THR A 769 -12.74 18.47 -35.30
CA THR A 769 -11.69 17.52 -35.63
C THR A 769 -11.93 16.25 -34.86
N ILE A 770 -11.89 15.11 -35.55
CA ILE A 770 -11.89 13.81 -34.90
C ILE A 770 -10.50 13.18 -35.01
N GLU A 771 -10.02 12.61 -33.92
CA GLU A 771 -8.70 11.97 -33.84
C GLU A 771 -8.77 10.71 -32.99
N ARG A 772 -7.94 9.73 -33.32
CA ARG A 772 -7.77 8.52 -32.50
C ARG A 772 -6.89 8.82 -31.30
N TYR A 773 -6.96 7.93 -30.32
CA TYR A 773 -5.94 7.80 -29.29
C TYR A 773 -4.93 6.72 -29.72
N PRO A 774 -3.83 7.06 -30.41
CA PRO A 774 -2.85 6.06 -30.86
C PRO A 774 -2.15 5.35 -29.69
N ASP A 775 -2.03 6.01 -28.54
CA ASP A 775 -1.28 5.50 -27.38
C ASP A 775 -2.08 4.51 -26.52
N ILE A 776 -3.34 4.23 -26.89
CA ILE A 776 -4.24 3.39 -26.12
C ILE A 776 -4.79 2.24 -26.97
N PRO A 777 -3.98 1.19 -27.25
CA PRO A 777 -4.30 0.19 -28.26
C PRO A 777 -5.55 -0.66 -27.94
N LEU A 778 -5.88 -0.84 -26.66
CA LEU A 778 -7.01 -1.67 -26.22
C LEU A 778 -8.31 -0.89 -26.02
N TYR A 779 -8.31 0.41 -26.32
CA TYR A 779 -9.48 1.27 -26.16
C TYR A 779 -10.13 1.58 -27.51
N ALA A 780 -11.44 1.43 -27.57
CA ALA A 780 -12.23 1.61 -28.78
C ALA A 780 -12.66 3.07 -29.02
N GLY A 781 -11.83 4.05 -28.65
CA GLY A 781 -12.26 5.44 -28.59
C GLY A 781 -11.57 6.40 -29.54
N MET A 782 -12.31 7.44 -29.92
CA MET A 782 -11.84 8.61 -30.66
C MET A 782 -12.23 9.89 -29.91
N GLN A 783 -11.44 10.94 -30.06
CA GLN A 783 -11.75 12.27 -29.56
C GLN A 783 -12.33 13.13 -30.68
N LEU A 784 -13.46 13.79 -30.42
CA LEU A 784 -14.02 14.84 -31.24
C LEU A 784 -13.88 16.18 -30.53
N SER A 785 -13.09 17.07 -31.10
CA SER A 785 -12.85 18.43 -30.63
C SER A 785 -13.63 19.41 -31.49
N ILE A 786 -14.47 20.25 -30.89
CA ILE A 786 -15.30 21.26 -31.56
C ILE A 786 -14.89 22.64 -31.06
N ASN A 787 -14.32 23.46 -31.95
CA ASN A 787 -13.80 24.78 -31.63
C ASN A 787 -14.82 25.85 -32.02
N THR A 788 -15.49 26.43 -31.03
CA THR A 788 -16.36 27.60 -31.21
C THR A 788 -15.58 28.90 -30.97
N LYS A 789 -16.18 30.07 -31.22
CA LYS A 789 -15.50 31.36 -31.01
C LYS A 789 -15.07 31.61 -29.56
N ASN A 790 -15.77 31.02 -28.59
CA ASN A 790 -15.57 31.29 -27.16
C ASN A 790 -15.18 30.04 -26.35
N ASP A 791 -15.51 28.83 -26.83
CA ASP A 791 -15.33 27.57 -26.11
C ASP A 791 -14.73 26.49 -27.03
N SER A 792 -13.90 25.61 -26.47
CA SER A 792 -13.53 24.32 -27.06
C SER A 792 -14.30 23.21 -26.34
N LEU A 793 -15.01 22.37 -27.09
CA LEU A 793 -15.79 21.25 -26.56
C LEU A 793 -15.15 19.94 -26.99
N ILE A 794 -14.97 19.03 -26.03
CA ILE A 794 -14.38 17.72 -26.26
C ILE A 794 -15.43 16.63 -26.00
N ILE A 795 -15.61 15.75 -26.98
CA ILE A 795 -16.51 14.59 -26.93
C ILE A 795 -15.68 13.33 -27.17
N LEU A 796 -15.77 12.38 -26.26
CA LEU A 796 -15.23 11.04 -26.40
C LEU A 796 -16.25 10.15 -27.11
N ILE A 797 -15.81 9.46 -28.16
CA ILE A 797 -16.62 8.60 -29.02
C ILE A 797 -16.10 7.17 -28.87
N GLU A 798 -16.85 6.31 -28.18
CA GLU A 798 -16.52 4.90 -27.97
C GLU A 798 -17.28 4.03 -28.98
N ILE A 799 -16.57 3.20 -29.73
CA ILE A 799 -17.11 2.40 -30.84
C ILE A 799 -16.87 0.89 -30.59
N PRO A 800 -17.39 0.32 -29.49
CA PRO A 800 -17.07 -1.06 -29.10
C PRO A 800 -17.51 -2.10 -30.14
N ASP A 801 -18.56 -1.80 -30.92
CA ASP A 801 -19.13 -2.70 -31.93
C ASP A 801 -18.39 -2.69 -33.27
N LEU A 802 -17.34 -1.87 -33.42
CA LEU A 802 -16.51 -1.83 -34.64
C LEU A 802 -15.99 -3.22 -35.01
N ILE A 803 -15.57 -4.01 -34.02
CA ILE A 803 -15.09 -5.38 -34.19
C ILE A 803 -16.10 -6.21 -34.96
N ASN A 804 -17.37 -6.17 -34.56
CA ASN A 804 -18.40 -6.96 -35.23
C ASN A 804 -18.76 -6.40 -36.62
N ALA A 805 -18.71 -5.07 -36.78
CA ALA A 805 -18.95 -4.43 -38.08
C ALA A 805 -17.92 -4.89 -39.13
N ILE A 806 -16.64 -4.99 -38.79
CA ILE A 806 -15.57 -5.45 -39.72
C ILE A 806 -15.80 -6.89 -40.22
N PHE A 807 -16.46 -7.74 -39.41
CA PHE A 807 -16.76 -9.11 -39.81
C PHE A 807 -18.05 -9.25 -40.64
N THR A 808 -18.95 -8.27 -40.57
CA THR A 808 -20.34 -8.37 -41.08
C THR A 808 -20.68 -7.36 -42.18
N GLN A 809 -19.96 -6.25 -42.25
CA GLN A 809 -20.21 -5.14 -43.17
C GLN A 809 -19.05 -4.98 -44.15
N GLN A 810 -19.26 -4.17 -45.19
CA GLN A 810 -18.19 -3.80 -46.11
C GLN A 810 -17.27 -2.78 -45.43
N LYS A 811 -15.96 -2.88 -45.70
CA LYS A 811 -14.92 -2.04 -45.09
C LYS A 811 -15.19 -0.53 -45.31
N ASP A 812 -15.77 -0.20 -46.45
CA ASP A 812 -16.06 1.17 -46.89
C ASP A 812 -17.50 1.58 -46.57
N ASN A 813 -18.20 0.83 -45.70
CA ASN A 813 -19.55 1.15 -45.27
C ASN A 813 -19.81 0.55 -43.88
N ILE A 814 -19.16 1.14 -42.88
CA ILE A 814 -19.28 0.75 -41.48
C ILE A 814 -20.25 1.69 -40.80
N ARG A 815 -21.32 1.13 -40.22
CA ARG A 815 -22.21 1.85 -39.33
C ARG A 815 -22.47 1.04 -38.06
N CYS A 816 -22.18 1.64 -36.92
CA CYS A 816 -22.32 1.01 -35.62
C CYS A 816 -22.76 2.01 -34.55
N TYR A 817 -23.33 1.48 -33.47
CA TYR A 817 -23.64 2.29 -32.29
C TYR A 817 -22.35 2.80 -31.67
N ALA A 818 -22.38 4.04 -31.17
CA ALA A 818 -21.29 4.66 -30.45
C ALA A 818 -21.78 5.24 -29.14
N THR A 819 -21.02 5.05 -28.07
CA THR A 819 -21.25 5.76 -26.81
C THR A 819 -20.54 7.11 -26.89
N LEU A 820 -21.25 8.18 -26.50
CA LEU A 820 -20.77 9.55 -26.61
C LEU A 820 -20.71 10.17 -25.21
N ARG A 821 -19.54 10.71 -24.82
CA ARG A 821 -19.34 11.36 -23.51
C ARG A 821 -18.69 12.73 -23.67
N SER A 822 -19.19 13.75 -22.99
CA SER A 822 -18.56 15.08 -22.98
C SER A 822 -17.53 15.16 -21.87
N MET A 823 -16.34 15.66 -22.18
CA MET A 823 -15.20 15.79 -21.24
C MET A 823 -15.06 17.20 -20.64
N THR A 824 -15.80 18.18 -21.15
CA THR A 824 -15.80 19.55 -20.62
C THR A 824 -16.68 19.66 -19.36
N GLU A 825 -16.06 20.05 -18.25
CA GLU A 825 -16.72 20.46 -17.01
C GLU A 825 -16.38 21.94 -16.71
N ASN A 826 -16.91 22.88 -17.49
CA ASN A 826 -16.79 24.28 -17.11
C ASN A 826 -17.87 24.62 -16.07
N LYS A 827 -17.48 25.23 -14.94
CA LYS A 827 -18.42 25.58 -13.84
C LYS A 827 -19.45 26.63 -14.28
N ASP A 828 -19.10 27.49 -15.24
CA ASP A 828 -20.01 28.39 -15.94
C ASP A 828 -20.56 27.73 -17.21
N LYS A 829 -21.57 26.89 -17.03
CA LYS A 829 -22.20 26.14 -18.13
C LYS A 829 -22.84 27.09 -19.13
N THR A 830 -22.25 27.22 -20.33
CA THR A 830 -22.91 27.93 -21.43
C THR A 830 -24.17 27.18 -21.87
N LYS A 831 -25.19 27.89 -22.39
CA LYS A 831 -26.44 27.30 -22.88
C LYS A 831 -26.20 26.22 -23.96
N MET A 832 -25.11 26.34 -24.70
CA MET A 832 -24.73 25.40 -25.76
C MET A 832 -24.20 24.07 -25.21
N GLU A 833 -23.38 24.09 -24.16
CA GLU A 833 -22.85 22.85 -23.56
C GLU A 833 -23.98 21.98 -22.98
N LYS A 834 -24.98 22.62 -22.34
CA LYS A 834 -26.20 21.93 -21.88
C LYS A 834 -26.96 21.28 -23.02
N ARG A 835 -27.09 21.97 -24.16
CA ARG A 835 -27.78 21.48 -25.35
C ARG A 835 -27.04 20.29 -25.97
N LEU A 836 -25.71 20.35 -26.09
CA LEU A 836 -24.90 19.23 -26.58
C LEU A 836 -25.03 18.00 -25.69
N LYS A 837 -24.96 18.17 -24.35
CA LYS A 837 -25.11 17.09 -23.37
C LYS A 837 -26.46 16.35 -23.51
N GLU A 838 -27.52 17.04 -23.93
CA GLU A 838 -28.83 16.43 -24.17
C GLU A 838 -28.83 15.50 -25.39
N PHE A 839 -28.18 15.89 -26.49
CA PHE A 839 -28.10 15.09 -27.72
C PHE A 839 -27.22 13.84 -27.59
N ILE A 840 -26.18 13.90 -26.75
CA ILE A 840 -25.25 12.77 -26.57
C ILE A 840 -25.65 11.82 -25.44
N LYS A 841 -26.65 12.17 -24.63
CA LYS A 841 -27.02 11.44 -23.39
C LYS A 841 -27.30 9.94 -23.60
N ASN A 842 -27.88 9.58 -24.75
CA ASN A 842 -28.25 8.20 -25.08
C ASN A 842 -27.26 7.54 -26.07
N GLY A 843 -26.05 8.11 -26.20
CA GLY A 843 -25.07 7.74 -27.22
C GLY A 843 -25.48 8.22 -28.62
N GLY A 844 -25.01 7.51 -29.63
CA GLY A 844 -25.14 7.91 -31.03
C GLY A 844 -24.75 6.81 -32.01
N TYR A 845 -24.46 7.20 -33.23
CA TYR A 845 -24.00 6.30 -34.28
C TYR A 845 -22.74 6.84 -34.94
N PHE A 846 -21.77 5.95 -35.08
CA PHE A 846 -20.59 6.16 -35.89
C PHE A 846 -20.85 5.61 -37.30
N SER A 847 -20.46 6.38 -38.31
CA SER A 847 -20.53 5.98 -39.71
C SER A 847 -19.20 6.28 -40.41
N TRP A 848 -18.76 5.36 -41.24
CA TRP A 848 -17.58 5.47 -42.10
C TRP A 848 -17.91 4.91 -43.47
N ASP A 849 -17.74 5.73 -44.51
CA ASP A 849 -18.05 5.39 -45.90
C ASP A 849 -16.81 5.11 -46.78
N GLY A 850 -15.66 4.87 -46.15
CA GLY A 850 -14.37 4.76 -46.84
C GLY A 850 -13.66 6.10 -47.08
N SER A 851 -14.33 7.23 -46.87
CA SER A 851 -13.77 8.57 -47.10
C SER A 851 -13.98 9.57 -45.96
N ALA A 852 -15.16 9.54 -45.33
CA ALA A 852 -15.60 10.50 -44.33
C ALA A 852 -16.19 9.80 -43.10
N ILE A 853 -15.79 10.27 -41.92
CA ILE A 853 -16.42 9.91 -40.66
C ILE A 853 -17.60 10.84 -40.40
N THR A 854 -18.76 10.26 -40.07
CA THR A 854 -19.95 11.01 -39.64
C THR A 854 -20.44 10.49 -38.29
N ILE A 855 -20.67 11.42 -37.36
CA ILE A 855 -21.19 11.12 -36.01
C ILE A 855 -22.60 11.64 -35.89
N TYR A 856 -23.53 10.75 -35.57
CA TYR A 856 -24.93 11.08 -35.34
C TYR A 856 -25.28 10.99 -33.86
N ALA A 857 -26.21 11.82 -33.40
CA ALA A 857 -26.86 11.65 -32.11
C ALA A 857 -27.78 10.40 -32.11
N SER A 858 -28.30 10.03 -30.93
CA SER A 858 -29.15 8.84 -30.76
C SER A 858 -30.43 8.85 -31.61
N ASP A 859 -30.91 10.02 -32.03
CA ASP A 859 -32.08 10.18 -32.90
C ASP A 859 -31.83 9.80 -34.37
N LYS A 860 -30.59 9.44 -34.72
CA LYS A 860 -30.10 9.06 -36.05
C LYS A 860 -30.22 10.15 -37.12
N LYS A 861 -30.66 11.36 -36.77
CA LYS A 861 -30.92 12.46 -37.70
C LYS A 861 -30.00 13.64 -37.45
N THR A 862 -29.73 13.93 -36.19
CA THR A 862 -28.88 15.07 -35.80
C THR A 862 -27.42 14.70 -36.02
N VAL A 863 -26.75 15.43 -36.92
CA VAL A 863 -25.32 15.27 -37.21
C VAL A 863 -24.51 16.12 -36.23
N LEU A 864 -23.64 15.46 -35.49
CA LEU A 864 -22.74 16.08 -34.52
C LEU A 864 -21.39 16.43 -35.15
N PHE A 865 -20.94 15.62 -36.11
CA PHE A 865 -19.71 15.82 -36.87
C PHE A 865 -19.86 15.23 -38.26
N GLU A 866 -19.35 15.96 -39.25
CA GLU A 866 -19.22 15.53 -40.64
C GLU A 866 -17.77 15.82 -41.08
N GLY A 867 -17.03 14.76 -41.39
CA GLY A 867 -15.64 14.84 -41.84
C GLY A 867 -15.55 15.28 -43.30
N LEU A 868 -14.54 16.08 -43.62
CA LEU A 868 -14.24 16.45 -45.01
C LEU A 868 -13.63 15.24 -45.74
N SER A 869 -14.18 14.89 -46.90
CA SER A 869 -13.63 13.84 -47.75
C SER A 869 -12.22 14.24 -48.26
N ALA A 870 -11.44 13.27 -48.76
CA ALA A 870 -10.12 13.55 -49.30
C ALA A 870 -10.11 14.50 -50.51
N HIS A 871 -11.27 14.70 -51.17
CA HIS A 871 -11.44 15.66 -52.28
C HIS A 871 -11.87 17.07 -51.82
N GLU A 872 -12.36 17.21 -50.58
CA GLU A 872 -12.84 18.47 -49.99
C GLU A 872 -11.84 19.11 -49.02
N ARG A 873 -10.82 18.35 -48.61
CA ARG A 873 -9.61 18.85 -47.94
C ARG A 873 -8.65 19.45 -48.95
#